data_AF-A0AAW2XEC2-F1
#
_entry.id   AF-A0AAW2XEC2-F1
#
_cell.length_a   1.000
_cell.length_b   1.000
_cell.length_c   1.000
_cell.angle_alpha   90.00
_cell.angle_beta   90.00
_cell.angle_gamma   90.00
#
_symmetry.space_group_name_H-M   'P 1'
#
loop_
_entity.id
_entity.type
_entity.pdbx_description
1 polymer ?
#
loop_
_entity_poly.entity_id
_entity_poly.type
_entity_poly.pdbx_seq_one_letter_code
_entity_poly.pdbx_strand_id
1 'polypeptide(L)'
;MAMQSEEELVVRMKCLKQASWICYKCGDLHSGTVIFDKMSKKTTGSWNALISGHLQLGQPLEACNLFLQMVNKCNLDLIALANGLLTCADLGYLLLGKAIHCRIHRRGVHLDLVGTTALIDMYCKCKHLSAATNIFHSTDTKDDALFNVMIAGYLHNGCVFRAIETFCEMVAMCVRPNTGTIISVLSALSDMGGIHACKCIHGYVFRQDENKNVAPDGVTFKSILSACSHCGFIEEGLYAYSSMQEEYGITPSDEHYGCMNSWKFRDGERVGQWLLDVEPQNASAYCSVSNFYAGEGKWDEVAHLGAVAKGKVPPGVEPRSLDSKSRVLTTTPWNRFIDRHHVMIILSNAGRSPSRLSEALNWASSRNSPPKIPLLTADTSDPNSLIRLAAQARIILNCVGPFRLYGQPVVSACVDAGCDYLDICGEPEFMERMEALYHEKAVEKGSLVVSACGFDSIPAEIGLMFHSRQWTGPSVPNRVEAYLSLESDKRIVGNFGTYESAVLGVANAGKLVELRRNRPKRARPQILGSAPPKGPIIEHQKQLGLWAIKLPSADSIVVRRTLAALTENPNGLAGVNESDENAKMRAAFWSSVKPAHFGVKLGSKSVLGLFPVVMLGIFIGLLSKNALGRWLLLKFPSFFSLGWFRKKGPSEDEVASATFKMWFIGQGFSDSSLASQGNKKPDTEIITRVMGPEIGYLTTPIILLQCALLVLKDRDNLPKGGVFTPGIVFGPTDLETRLQENGISFDFISKKTLSA
;
A
#
# COMPACT_ATOMS: atom_id res chain seq x y z
N MET A 1 63.46 7.49 47.01
CA MET A 1 62.93 6.19 46.51
C MET A 1 61.53 6.27 45.88
N ALA A 2 60.83 7.41 45.88
CA ALA A 2 59.49 7.55 45.27
C ALA A 2 59.48 8.13 43.83
N MET A 3 60.61 8.60 43.29
CA MET A 3 60.69 9.14 41.91
C MET A 3 61.06 8.10 40.84
N GLN A 4 61.64 6.95 41.21
CA GLN A 4 61.92 5.86 40.27
C GLN A 4 60.65 5.08 39.87
N SER A 5 59.57 5.16 40.64
CA SER A 5 58.33 4.44 40.34
C SER A 5 57.47 5.12 39.26
N GLU A 6 57.54 6.44 39.11
CA GLU A 6 56.76 7.17 38.09
C GLU A 6 57.33 6.99 36.68
N GLU A 7 58.65 7.09 36.50
CA GLU A 7 59.27 6.83 35.19
C GLU A 7 59.09 5.38 34.75
N GLU A 8 59.19 4.41 35.68
CA GLU A 8 58.91 3.00 35.38
C GLU A 8 57.44 2.76 35.01
N LEU A 9 56.49 3.44 35.68
CA LEU A 9 55.06 3.38 35.35
C LEU A 9 54.75 4.01 33.99
N VAL A 10 55.38 5.14 33.66
CA VAL A 10 55.22 5.84 32.37
C VAL A 10 55.81 5.01 31.22
N VAL A 11 56.98 4.39 31.42
CA VAL A 11 57.58 3.47 30.45
C VAL A 11 56.72 2.21 30.28
N ARG A 12 56.21 1.63 31.38
CA ARG A 12 55.29 0.47 31.33
C ARG A 12 53.98 0.79 30.61
N MET A 13 53.38 1.96 30.84
CA MET A 13 52.17 2.40 30.13
C MET A 13 52.44 2.69 28.65
N LYS A 14 53.60 3.27 28.31
CA LYS A 14 53.99 3.51 26.91
C LYS A 14 54.18 2.18 26.16
N CYS A 15 54.94 1.23 26.71
CA CYS A 15 55.12 -0.08 26.09
C CYS A 15 53.82 -0.88 25.97
N LEU A 16 52.95 -0.85 26.99
CA LEU A 16 51.65 -1.53 26.96
C LEU A 16 50.72 -0.93 25.90
N LYS A 17 50.62 0.41 25.83
CA LYS A 17 49.84 1.09 24.79
C LYS A 17 50.42 0.85 23.40
N GLN A 18 51.73 0.82 23.25
CA GLN A 18 52.40 0.63 21.97
C GLN A 18 52.29 -0.82 21.47
N ALA A 19 52.43 -1.82 22.35
CA ALA A 19 52.18 -3.22 22.01
C ALA A 19 50.70 -3.49 21.71
N SER A 20 49.78 -2.97 22.54
CA SER A 20 48.34 -3.06 22.28
C SER A 20 47.94 -2.38 20.97
N TRP A 21 48.54 -1.22 20.66
CA TRP A 21 48.28 -0.50 19.41
C TRP A 21 48.86 -1.22 18.18
N ILE A 22 50.09 -1.76 18.26
CA ILE A 22 50.70 -2.53 17.16
C ILE A 22 49.89 -3.81 16.87
N CYS A 23 49.51 -4.56 17.90
CA CYS A 23 48.71 -5.77 17.75
C CYS A 23 47.28 -5.49 17.26
N TYR A 24 46.65 -4.38 17.69
CA TYR A 24 45.23 -4.10 17.41
C TYR A 24 44.99 -3.26 16.15
N LYS A 25 45.85 -2.29 15.82
CA LYS A 25 45.67 -1.35 14.70
C LYS A 25 46.54 -1.65 13.48
N CYS A 26 47.71 -2.26 13.66
CA CYS A 26 48.70 -2.44 12.58
C CYS A 26 48.78 -3.88 12.05
N GLY A 27 48.18 -4.87 12.74
CA GLY A 27 48.20 -6.27 12.31
C GLY A 27 49.57 -6.95 12.35
N ASP A 28 50.61 -6.26 12.82
CA ASP A 28 51.98 -6.79 12.93
C ASP A 28 52.20 -7.49 14.28
N LEU A 29 51.74 -8.74 14.34
CA LEU A 29 51.87 -9.58 15.53
C LEU A 29 53.34 -9.92 15.86
N HIS A 30 54.20 -10.00 14.84
CA HIS A 30 55.61 -10.38 15.03
C HIS A 30 56.34 -9.35 15.91
N SER A 31 56.18 -8.06 15.60
CA SER A 31 56.71 -6.97 16.41
C SER A 31 56.11 -6.95 17.82
N GLY A 32 54.81 -7.27 17.95
CA GLY A 32 54.12 -7.42 19.23
C GLY A 32 54.73 -8.50 20.13
N THR A 33 55.00 -9.68 19.59
CA THR A 33 55.64 -10.80 20.29
C THR A 33 57.07 -10.46 20.72
N VAL A 34 57.86 -9.82 19.84
CA VAL A 34 59.22 -9.37 20.15
C VAL A 34 59.24 -8.36 21.31
N ILE A 35 58.28 -7.43 21.34
CA ILE A 35 58.14 -6.48 22.44
C ILE A 35 57.73 -7.21 23.72
N PHE A 36 56.77 -8.13 23.66
CA PHE A 36 56.28 -8.90 24.79
C PHE A 36 57.37 -9.77 25.44
N ASP A 37 58.24 -10.39 24.64
CA ASP A 37 59.35 -11.20 25.12
C ASP A 37 60.42 -10.37 25.81
N LYS A 38 60.68 -9.15 25.32
CA LYS A 38 61.63 -8.19 25.91
C LYS A 38 61.12 -7.51 27.18
N MET A 39 59.84 -7.68 27.57
CA MET A 39 59.30 -7.09 28.80
C MET A 39 59.84 -7.80 30.05
N SER A 40 60.47 -7.05 30.96
CA SER A 40 60.98 -7.55 32.25
C SER A 40 59.88 -8.06 33.19
N LYS A 41 58.67 -7.47 33.12
CA LYS A 41 57.48 -7.92 33.86
C LYS A 41 56.25 -7.89 32.96
N LYS A 42 55.72 -9.07 32.66
CA LYS A 42 54.50 -9.25 31.87
C LYS A 42 53.28 -9.02 32.77
N THR A 43 52.36 -8.16 32.32
CA THR A 43 51.12 -7.80 33.03
C THR A 43 49.91 -8.50 32.42
N THR A 44 48.80 -8.62 33.16
CA THR A 44 47.52 -9.15 32.67
C THR A 44 47.10 -8.48 31.35
N GLY A 45 47.24 -7.15 31.24
CA GLY A 45 46.93 -6.40 30.02
C GLY A 45 47.82 -6.77 28.82
N SER A 46 49.12 -6.99 29.02
CA SER A 46 50.02 -7.41 27.93
C SER A 46 49.75 -8.84 27.47
N TRP A 47 49.37 -9.75 28.38
CA TRP A 47 48.94 -11.10 28.01
C TRP A 47 47.64 -11.05 27.20
N ASN A 48 46.65 -10.29 27.67
CA ASN A 48 45.38 -10.14 26.98
C ASN A 48 45.56 -9.57 25.57
N ALA A 49 46.41 -8.55 25.40
CA ALA A 49 46.70 -7.96 24.09
C ALA A 49 47.29 -8.99 23.10
N LEU A 50 48.22 -9.84 23.55
CA LEU A 50 48.85 -10.84 22.70
C LEU A 50 47.89 -11.99 22.37
N ILE A 51 47.12 -12.47 23.37
CA ILE A 51 46.11 -13.52 23.18
C ILE A 51 45.02 -13.05 22.21
N SER A 52 44.51 -11.83 22.38
CA SER A 52 43.52 -11.26 21.46
C SER A 52 44.10 -11.05 20.04
N GLY A 53 45.37 -10.68 19.91
CA GLY A 53 46.04 -10.58 18.62
C GLY A 53 46.14 -11.91 17.87
N HIS A 54 46.51 -13.00 18.56
CA HIS A 54 46.53 -14.34 17.97
C HIS A 54 45.12 -14.84 17.59
N LEU A 55 44.11 -14.56 18.41
CA LEU A 55 42.70 -14.87 18.09
C LEU A 55 42.24 -14.15 16.81
N GLN A 56 42.58 -12.87 16.64
CA GLN A 56 42.23 -12.10 15.44
C GLN A 56 42.90 -12.62 14.16
N LEU A 57 44.10 -13.20 14.27
CA LEU A 57 44.83 -13.79 13.15
C LEU A 57 44.46 -15.25 12.88
N GLY A 58 43.45 -15.79 13.56
CA GLY A 58 43.00 -17.17 13.37
C GLY A 58 44.02 -18.20 13.87
N GLN A 59 44.82 -17.86 14.88
CA GLN A 59 45.82 -18.72 15.53
C GLN A 59 45.38 -19.09 16.96
N PRO A 60 44.28 -19.87 17.11
CA PRO A 60 43.70 -20.13 18.42
C PRO A 60 44.55 -21.08 19.28
N LEU A 61 45.41 -21.90 18.67
CA LEU A 61 46.30 -22.83 19.38
C LEU A 61 47.39 -22.07 20.15
N GLU A 62 48.03 -21.10 19.49
CA GLU A 62 49.03 -20.22 20.06
C GLU A 62 48.41 -19.33 21.16
N ALA A 63 47.22 -18.78 20.91
CA ALA A 63 46.45 -18.03 21.89
C ALA A 63 46.12 -18.88 23.13
N CYS A 64 45.71 -20.14 22.94
CA CYS A 64 45.42 -21.08 24.03
C CYS A 64 46.69 -21.39 24.86
N ASN A 65 47.82 -21.60 24.19
CA ASN A 65 49.09 -21.88 24.87
C ASN A 65 49.54 -20.67 25.72
N LEU A 66 49.39 -19.45 25.20
CA LEU A 66 49.64 -18.21 25.94
C LEU A 66 48.68 -18.04 27.12
N PHE A 67 47.40 -18.37 26.94
CA PHE A 67 46.41 -18.35 28.02
C PHE A 67 46.75 -19.34 29.15
N LEU A 68 47.12 -20.58 28.82
CA LEU A 68 47.53 -21.59 29.80
C LEU A 68 48.79 -21.17 30.57
N GLN A 69 49.74 -20.50 29.91
CA GLN A 69 50.89 -19.90 30.59
C GLN A 69 50.50 -18.75 31.51
N MET A 70 49.54 -17.92 31.11
CA MET A 70 49.01 -16.81 31.91
C MET A 70 48.31 -17.31 33.18
N VAL A 71 47.51 -18.38 33.09
CA VAL A 71 46.77 -18.99 34.22
C VAL A 71 47.69 -19.36 35.39
N ASN A 72 48.92 -19.78 35.09
CA ASN A 72 49.92 -20.17 36.10
C ASN A 72 50.74 -18.99 36.64
N LYS A 73 50.70 -17.82 35.99
CA LYS A 73 51.60 -16.68 36.27
C LYS A 73 50.89 -15.43 36.77
N CYS A 74 49.59 -15.28 36.52
CA CYS A 74 48.83 -14.07 36.79
C CYS A 74 47.43 -14.38 37.32
N ASN A 75 46.85 -13.45 38.09
CA ASN A 75 45.42 -13.52 38.41
C ASN A 75 44.62 -13.10 37.18
N LEU A 76 43.61 -13.89 36.81
CA LEU A 76 42.79 -13.67 35.64
C LEU A 76 41.76 -12.59 35.91
N ASP A 77 41.69 -11.59 35.04
CA ASP A 77 40.59 -10.63 34.97
C ASP A 77 39.47 -11.14 34.04
N LEU A 78 38.38 -10.38 33.94
CA LEU A 78 37.23 -10.74 33.08
C LEU A 78 37.65 -10.89 31.61
N ILE A 79 38.57 -10.05 31.14
CA ILE A 79 39.08 -10.08 29.76
C ILE A 79 39.88 -11.36 29.50
N ALA A 80 40.73 -11.77 30.45
CA ALA A 80 41.48 -13.01 30.34
C ALA A 80 40.56 -14.24 30.31
N LEU A 81 39.52 -14.24 31.15
CA LEU A 81 38.51 -15.30 31.16
C LEU A 81 37.74 -15.36 29.84
N ALA A 82 37.34 -14.21 29.27
CA ALA A 82 36.67 -14.13 27.98
C ALA A 82 37.57 -14.62 26.83
N ASN A 83 38.83 -14.17 26.78
CA ASN A 83 39.82 -14.66 25.81
C ASN A 83 40.07 -16.18 25.93
N GLY A 84 40.10 -16.71 27.17
CA GLY A 84 40.19 -18.15 27.42
C GLY A 84 38.96 -18.92 26.93
N LEU A 85 37.75 -18.37 27.08
CA LEU A 85 36.54 -18.96 26.54
C LEU A 85 36.53 -18.95 25.00
N LEU A 86 36.96 -17.85 24.36
CA LEU A 86 37.08 -17.74 22.91
C LEU A 86 38.08 -18.75 22.32
N THR A 87 39.25 -18.91 22.94
CA THR A 87 40.22 -19.94 22.50
C THR A 87 39.65 -21.35 22.62
N CYS A 88 38.90 -21.65 23.69
CA CYS A 88 38.21 -22.93 23.83
C CYS A 88 37.11 -23.12 22.77
N ALA A 89 36.42 -22.04 22.40
CA ALA A 89 35.36 -22.04 21.41
C ALA A 89 35.92 -22.40 20.02
N ASP A 90 37.02 -21.76 19.61
CA ASP A 90 37.63 -21.96 18.27
C ASP A 90 38.36 -23.30 18.15
N LEU A 91 38.92 -23.83 19.25
CA LEU A 91 39.56 -25.16 19.28
C LEU A 91 38.59 -26.31 19.57
N GLY A 92 37.35 -26.02 19.99
CA GLY A 92 36.39 -27.05 20.44
C GLY A 92 36.79 -27.73 21.76
N TYR A 93 37.56 -27.07 22.63
CA TYR A 93 38.10 -27.64 23.87
C TYR A 93 37.11 -27.57 25.03
N LEU A 94 36.08 -28.42 24.99
CA LEU A 94 34.99 -28.44 25.97
C LEU A 94 35.45 -28.59 27.43
N LEU A 95 36.43 -29.46 27.70
CA LEU A 95 36.89 -29.74 29.07
C LEU A 95 37.57 -28.51 29.70
N LEU A 96 38.38 -27.80 28.92
CA LEU A 96 39.04 -26.57 29.36
C LEU A 96 38.01 -25.45 29.55
N GLY A 97 37.06 -25.30 28.63
CA GLY A 97 35.94 -24.36 28.77
C GLY A 97 35.10 -24.62 30.02
N LYS A 98 34.78 -25.89 30.32
CA LYS A 98 34.11 -26.29 31.58
C LYS A 98 34.95 -25.96 32.82
N ALA A 99 36.26 -26.17 32.78
CA ALA A 99 37.16 -25.81 33.88
C ALA A 99 37.16 -24.29 34.14
N ILE A 100 37.17 -23.47 33.09
CA ILE A 100 37.06 -22.01 33.18
C ILE A 100 35.70 -21.61 33.77
N HIS A 101 34.59 -22.17 33.28
CA HIS A 101 33.26 -21.91 33.80
C HIS A 101 33.11 -22.29 35.29
N CYS A 102 33.58 -23.48 35.68
CA CYS A 102 33.61 -23.90 37.09
C CYS A 102 34.43 -22.94 37.96
N ARG A 103 35.52 -22.38 37.44
CA ARG A 103 36.36 -21.42 38.16
C ARG A 103 35.69 -20.06 38.32
N ILE A 104 34.96 -19.60 37.31
CA ILE A 104 34.12 -18.38 37.37
C ILE A 104 33.08 -18.54 38.49
N HIS A 105 32.35 -19.65 38.48
CA HIS A 105 31.30 -19.93 39.47
C HIS A 105 31.86 -20.04 40.90
N ARG A 106 32.93 -20.82 41.11
CA ARG A 106 33.54 -21.01 42.45
C ARG A 106 34.14 -19.74 43.05
N ARG A 107 34.54 -18.77 42.22
CA ARG A 107 35.08 -17.48 42.67
C ARG A 107 34.01 -16.41 42.85
N GLY A 108 32.74 -16.71 42.57
CA GLY A 108 31.65 -15.74 42.62
C GLY A 108 31.84 -14.59 41.63
N VAL A 109 32.53 -14.83 40.50
CA VAL A 109 32.75 -13.80 39.49
C VAL A 109 31.47 -13.64 38.68
N HIS A 110 30.83 -12.48 38.80
CA HIS A 110 29.70 -12.11 37.95
C HIS A 110 30.21 -11.76 36.55
N LEU A 111 29.81 -12.54 35.56
CA LEU A 111 30.06 -12.21 34.16
C LEU A 111 29.12 -11.09 33.75
N ASP A 112 29.65 -10.11 33.02
CA ASP A 112 28.84 -9.17 32.27
C ASP A 112 28.24 -9.87 31.03
N LEU A 113 27.41 -9.13 30.28
CA LEU A 113 26.74 -9.68 29.11
C LEU A 113 27.75 -10.18 28.06
N VAL A 114 28.88 -9.49 27.89
CA VAL A 114 29.97 -9.88 26.98
C VAL A 114 30.59 -11.22 27.39
N GLY A 115 30.93 -11.38 28.67
CA GLY A 115 31.46 -12.64 29.20
C GLY A 115 30.45 -13.79 29.11
N THR A 116 29.15 -13.49 29.31
CA THR A 116 28.05 -14.47 29.19
C THR A 116 27.88 -14.92 27.74
N THR A 117 27.93 -14.01 26.77
CA THR A 117 27.90 -14.32 25.33
C THR A 117 29.08 -15.19 24.90
N ALA A 118 30.30 -14.89 25.36
CA ALA A 118 31.48 -15.71 25.08
C ALA A 118 31.38 -17.14 25.66
N LEU A 119 30.77 -17.28 26.84
CA LEU A 119 30.54 -18.58 27.47
C LEU A 119 29.53 -19.43 26.67
N ILE A 120 28.46 -18.80 26.16
CA ILE A 120 27.46 -19.46 25.31
C ILE A 120 28.08 -19.86 23.97
N ASP A 121 28.86 -18.99 23.30
CA ASP A 121 29.56 -19.32 22.04
C ASP A 121 30.46 -20.54 22.21
N MET A 122 31.24 -20.59 23.31
CA MET A 122 32.08 -21.74 23.64
C MET A 122 31.29 -23.04 23.73
N TYR A 123 30.17 -23.04 24.46
CA TYR A 123 29.32 -24.24 24.57
C TYR A 123 28.65 -24.63 23.25
N CYS A 124 28.24 -23.66 22.43
CA CYS A 124 27.67 -23.88 21.11
C CYS A 124 28.69 -24.52 20.15
N LYS A 125 29.89 -23.96 20.03
CA LYS A 125 30.97 -24.50 19.16
C LYS A 125 31.49 -25.85 19.66
N CYS A 126 31.47 -26.09 20.97
CA CYS A 126 31.81 -27.39 21.56
C CYS A 126 30.68 -28.43 21.50
N LYS A 127 29.61 -28.19 20.73
CA LYS A 127 28.46 -29.09 20.55
C LYS A 127 27.71 -29.46 21.85
N HIS A 128 27.82 -28.66 22.89
CA HIS A 128 27.18 -28.91 24.18
C HIS A 128 25.99 -27.95 24.39
N LEU A 129 25.05 -28.01 23.44
CA LEU A 129 23.96 -27.07 23.27
C LEU A 129 23.05 -26.93 24.51
N SER A 130 22.82 -28.00 25.27
CA SER A 130 21.98 -27.97 26.48
C SER A 130 22.50 -26.99 27.54
N ALA A 131 23.82 -26.87 27.68
CA ALA A 131 24.41 -25.91 28.61
C ALA A 131 24.26 -24.48 28.11
N ALA A 132 24.50 -24.25 26.82
CA ALA A 132 24.29 -22.95 26.16
C ALA A 132 22.84 -22.47 26.32
N THR A 133 21.86 -23.33 26.01
CA THR A 133 20.42 -23.02 26.12
C THR A 133 20.02 -22.68 27.56
N ASN A 134 20.52 -23.43 28.55
CA ASN A 134 20.21 -23.14 29.96
C ASN A 134 20.74 -21.78 30.41
N ILE A 135 21.98 -21.44 30.03
CA ILE A 135 22.60 -20.15 30.37
C ILE A 135 21.84 -19.01 29.67
N PHE A 136 21.48 -19.22 28.40
CA PHE A 136 20.70 -18.25 27.62
C PHE A 136 19.35 -17.93 28.29
N HIS A 137 18.57 -18.95 28.66
CA HIS A 137 17.27 -18.72 29.31
C HIS A 137 17.39 -18.15 30.73
N SER A 138 18.46 -18.46 31.46
CA SER A 138 18.70 -17.88 32.80
C SER A 138 19.19 -16.42 32.77
N THR A 139 19.49 -15.87 31.60
CA THR A 139 19.98 -14.49 31.45
C THR A 139 18.80 -13.54 31.28
N ASP A 140 18.56 -12.63 32.23
CA ASP A 140 17.40 -11.73 32.21
C ASP A 140 17.48 -10.68 31.08
N THR A 141 18.65 -10.06 30.90
CA THR A 141 18.87 -9.02 29.88
C THR A 141 19.63 -9.61 28.69
N LYS A 142 19.02 -9.59 27.51
CA LYS A 142 19.60 -10.12 26.27
C LYS A 142 19.74 -9.01 25.23
N ASP A 143 20.92 -8.84 24.68
CA ASP A 143 21.20 -7.93 23.56
C ASP A 143 21.21 -8.69 22.22
N ASP A 144 21.35 -7.95 21.12
CA ASP A 144 21.40 -8.53 19.78
C ASP A 144 22.58 -9.49 19.60
N ALA A 145 23.74 -9.19 20.19
CA ALA A 145 24.92 -10.05 20.14
C ALA A 145 24.66 -11.43 20.75
N LEU A 146 24.00 -11.50 21.91
CA LEU A 146 23.66 -12.74 22.59
C LEU A 146 22.67 -13.59 21.78
N PHE A 147 21.64 -12.97 21.20
CA PHE A 147 20.69 -13.67 20.30
C PHE A 147 21.40 -14.24 19.06
N ASN A 148 22.32 -13.48 18.46
CA ASN A 148 23.07 -13.92 17.28
C ASN A 148 23.92 -15.15 17.54
N VAL A 149 24.64 -15.17 18.67
CA VAL A 149 25.44 -16.33 19.07
C VAL A 149 24.57 -17.56 19.28
N MET A 150 23.39 -17.40 19.89
CA MET A 150 22.48 -18.53 20.12
C MET A 150 21.87 -19.06 18.82
N ILE A 151 21.44 -18.16 17.93
CA ILE A 151 20.90 -18.52 16.61
C ILE A 151 21.98 -19.24 15.79
N ALA A 152 23.17 -18.67 15.67
CA ALA A 152 24.30 -19.31 14.98
C ALA A 152 24.65 -20.66 15.62
N GLY A 153 24.67 -20.74 16.94
CA GLY A 153 24.92 -21.97 17.69
C GLY A 153 23.90 -23.08 17.39
N TYR A 154 22.60 -22.75 17.30
CA TYR A 154 21.58 -23.70 16.88
C TYR A 154 21.78 -24.17 15.42
N LEU A 155 22.11 -23.24 14.52
CA LEU A 155 22.34 -23.55 13.11
C LEU A 155 23.56 -24.46 12.89
N HIS A 156 24.70 -24.15 13.53
CA HIS A 156 25.91 -24.98 13.45
C HIS A 156 25.72 -26.39 14.01
N ASN A 157 24.75 -26.58 14.91
CA ASN A 157 24.40 -27.89 15.48
C ASN A 157 23.18 -28.53 14.77
N GLY A 158 22.74 -28.02 13.62
CA GLY A 158 21.65 -28.59 12.82
C GLY A 158 20.25 -28.42 13.43
N CYS A 159 20.09 -27.60 14.47
CA CYS A 159 18.85 -27.39 15.21
C CYS A 159 18.05 -26.19 14.67
N VAL A 160 17.73 -26.21 13.38
CA VAL A 160 17.21 -25.02 12.67
C VAL A 160 15.85 -24.55 13.22
N PHE A 161 14.96 -25.45 13.65
CA PHE A 161 13.68 -25.07 14.25
C PHE A 161 13.87 -24.19 15.50
N ARG A 162 14.84 -24.53 16.37
CA ARG A 162 15.15 -23.76 17.57
C ARG A 162 15.81 -22.42 17.21
N ALA A 163 16.57 -22.36 16.13
CA ALA A 163 17.12 -21.09 15.61
C ALA A 163 16.00 -20.13 15.18
N ILE A 164 14.97 -20.63 14.49
CA ILE A 164 13.80 -19.83 14.06
C ILE A 164 12.98 -19.38 15.27
N GLU A 165 12.73 -20.28 16.23
CA GLU A 165 12.01 -19.94 17.46
C GLU A 165 12.73 -18.83 18.24
N THR A 166 14.05 -18.92 18.34
CA THR A 166 14.90 -17.92 18.98
C THR A 166 14.90 -16.59 18.22
N PHE A 167 14.86 -16.61 16.88
CA PHE A 167 14.67 -15.41 16.06
C PHE A 167 13.30 -14.77 16.29
N CYS A 168 12.23 -15.58 16.40
CA CYS A 168 10.90 -15.07 16.73
C CYS A 168 10.85 -14.48 18.15
N GLU A 169 11.52 -15.09 19.12
CA GLU A 169 11.69 -14.57 20.48
C GLU A 169 12.40 -13.21 20.47
N MET A 170 13.50 -13.09 19.72
CA MET A 170 14.23 -11.83 19.51
C MET A 170 13.30 -10.70 19.04
N VAL A 171 12.50 -10.98 18.01
CA VAL A 171 11.53 -10.01 17.45
C VAL A 171 10.41 -9.69 18.45
N ALA A 172 9.87 -10.69 19.15
CA ALA A 172 8.81 -10.50 20.14
C ALA A 172 9.27 -9.66 21.35
N MET A 173 10.53 -9.81 21.74
CA MET A 173 11.17 -9.00 22.79
C MET A 173 11.60 -7.60 22.31
N CYS A 174 11.25 -7.22 21.07
CA CYS A 174 11.63 -5.95 20.44
C CYS A 174 13.16 -5.74 20.34
N VAL A 175 13.95 -6.82 20.38
CA VAL A 175 15.38 -6.78 20.11
C VAL A 175 15.55 -6.86 18.59
N ARG A 176 16.30 -5.91 18.02
CA ARG A 176 16.39 -5.75 16.56
C ARG A 176 17.38 -6.75 15.96
N PRO A 177 16.97 -7.66 15.05
CA PRO A 177 17.89 -8.49 14.29
C PRO A 177 18.79 -7.64 13.41
N ASN A 178 20.06 -7.99 13.32
CA ASN A 178 21.00 -7.34 12.41
C ASN A 178 21.12 -8.12 11.10
N THR A 179 21.83 -7.55 10.13
CA THR A 179 22.02 -8.13 8.79
C THR A 179 22.61 -9.54 8.87
N GLY A 180 23.57 -9.76 9.77
CA GLY A 180 24.16 -11.07 10.03
C GLY A 180 23.14 -12.10 10.54
N THR A 181 22.24 -11.70 11.45
CA THR A 181 21.14 -12.55 11.95
C THR A 181 20.24 -12.99 10.81
N ILE A 182 19.84 -12.05 9.95
CA ILE A 182 18.91 -12.26 8.84
C ILE A 182 19.51 -13.23 7.81
N ILE A 183 20.77 -13.01 7.41
CA ILE A 183 21.49 -13.87 6.47
C ILE A 183 21.59 -15.30 7.01
N SER A 184 21.96 -15.43 8.29
CA SER A 184 22.15 -16.74 8.93
C SER A 184 20.87 -17.58 8.92
N VAL A 185 19.74 -16.96 9.26
CA VAL A 185 18.44 -17.65 9.30
C VAL A 185 17.91 -17.92 7.88
N LEU A 186 18.08 -17.01 6.92
CA LEU A 186 17.67 -17.22 5.52
C LEU A 186 18.43 -18.36 4.85
N SER A 187 19.75 -18.44 5.05
CA SER A 187 20.58 -19.53 4.50
C SER A 187 20.12 -20.89 5.03
N ALA A 188 19.89 -21.00 6.34
CA ALA A 188 19.45 -22.24 6.95
C ALA A 188 18.04 -22.69 6.53
N LEU A 189 17.16 -21.73 6.23
CA LEU A 189 15.81 -22.02 5.73
C LEU A 189 15.78 -22.43 4.27
N SER A 190 16.70 -21.86 3.47
CA SER A 190 16.93 -22.22 2.08
C SER A 190 17.34 -23.70 1.95
N ASP A 191 18.29 -24.15 2.78
CA ASP A 191 18.80 -25.54 2.76
C ASP A 191 17.76 -26.59 3.17
N MET A 192 16.75 -26.19 3.95
CA MET A 192 15.68 -27.08 4.42
C MET A 192 14.40 -27.03 3.56
N GLY A 193 14.34 -26.19 2.52
CA GLY A 193 13.10 -25.98 1.75
C GLY A 193 11.96 -25.38 2.58
N GLY A 194 12.29 -24.57 3.59
CA GLY A 194 11.36 -23.96 4.55
C GLY A 194 10.56 -22.77 3.96
N ILE A 195 9.79 -23.03 2.90
CA ILE A 195 9.08 -22.04 2.06
C ILE A 195 8.35 -20.95 2.87
N HIS A 196 7.59 -21.33 3.90
CA HIS A 196 6.76 -20.37 4.64
C HIS A 196 7.59 -19.45 5.54
N ALA A 197 8.65 -19.98 6.16
CA ALA A 197 9.54 -19.22 7.03
C ALA A 197 10.41 -18.25 6.22
N CYS A 198 10.90 -18.66 5.04
CA CYS A 198 11.57 -17.76 4.08
C CYS A 198 10.67 -16.57 3.73
N LYS A 199 9.38 -16.80 3.46
CA LYS A 199 8.41 -15.73 3.15
C LYS A 199 8.16 -14.78 4.32
N CYS A 200 8.10 -15.30 5.54
CA CYS A 200 7.93 -14.49 6.74
C CYS A 200 9.13 -13.57 6.99
N ILE A 201 10.36 -14.09 6.82
CA ILE A 201 11.60 -13.34 7.03
C ILE A 201 11.88 -12.39 5.87
N HIS A 202 11.67 -12.81 4.62
CA HIS A 202 11.66 -11.92 3.45
C HIS A 202 10.71 -10.74 3.70
N GLY A 203 9.45 -11.02 4.05
CA GLY A 203 8.51 -9.96 4.41
C GLY A 203 8.91 -9.14 5.64
N TYR A 204 9.68 -9.69 6.58
CA TYR A 204 10.19 -8.95 7.73
C TYR A 204 11.29 -7.96 7.33
N VAL A 205 12.27 -8.39 6.52
CA VAL A 205 13.36 -7.55 5.99
C VAL A 205 12.78 -6.35 5.23
N PHE A 206 11.84 -6.61 4.31
CA PHE A 206 11.18 -5.56 3.52
C PHE A 206 10.19 -4.68 4.31
N ARG A 207 9.84 -5.03 5.57
CA ARG A 207 8.95 -4.21 6.43
C ARG A 207 9.70 -3.44 7.51
N GLN A 208 10.92 -3.82 7.86
CA GLN A 208 11.72 -3.13 8.89
C GLN A 208 12.28 -1.77 8.41
N ASP A 209 12.36 -1.56 7.09
CA ASP A 209 12.86 -0.31 6.51
C ASP A 209 11.94 0.91 6.80
N GLU A 210 10.65 0.68 7.08
CA GLU A 210 9.70 1.75 7.41
C GLU A 210 9.99 2.44 8.77
N ASN A 211 10.97 1.99 9.59
CA ASN A 211 11.17 2.46 10.98
C ASN A 211 12.64 2.70 11.47
N LYS A 212 13.56 3.08 10.58
CA LYS A 212 14.96 3.57 10.79
C LYS A 212 16.12 2.54 10.68
N ASN A 213 17.02 2.85 9.72
CA ASN A 213 18.50 2.77 9.69
C ASN A 213 19.28 1.44 9.49
N VAL A 214 18.76 0.43 8.79
CA VAL A 214 19.64 -0.56 8.11
C VAL A 214 19.06 -0.89 6.74
N ALA A 215 19.55 -0.22 5.70
CA ALA A 215 19.21 -0.57 4.32
C ALA A 215 19.85 -1.94 3.97
N PRO A 216 19.12 -2.87 3.33
CA PRO A 216 19.68 -4.05 2.71
C PRO A 216 20.86 -3.67 1.81
N ASP A 217 22.00 -4.34 1.97
CA ASP A 217 23.18 -4.19 1.13
C ASP A 217 23.26 -5.29 0.06
N GLY A 218 24.27 -5.24 -0.82
CA GLY A 218 24.44 -6.26 -1.86
C GLY A 218 24.58 -7.68 -1.29
N VAL A 219 25.19 -7.84 -0.12
CA VAL A 219 25.33 -9.17 0.51
C VAL A 219 23.95 -9.68 0.96
N THR A 220 23.10 -8.81 1.48
CA THR A 220 21.71 -9.12 1.84
C THR A 220 20.92 -9.58 0.63
N PHE A 221 21.02 -8.87 -0.50
CA PHE A 221 20.33 -9.23 -1.73
C PHE A 221 20.83 -10.54 -2.34
N LYS A 222 22.14 -10.78 -2.36
CA LYS A 222 22.69 -12.09 -2.75
C LYS A 222 22.06 -13.24 -1.96
N SER A 223 21.98 -13.11 -0.63
CA SER A 223 21.38 -14.15 0.22
C SER A 223 19.88 -14.34 -0.06
N ILE A 224 19.14 -13.26 -0.34
CA ILE A 224 17.72 -13.34 -0.72
C ILE A 224 17.57 -14.04 -2.08
N LEU A 225 18.34 -13.67 -3.10
CA LEU A 225 18.30 -14.27 -4.43
C LEU A 225 18.67 -15.75 -4.40
N SER A 226 19.68 -16.12 -3.60
CA SER A 226 20.06 -17.52 -3.39
C SER A 226 18.93 -18.32 -2.73
N ALA A 227 18.28 -17.77 -1.70
CA ALA A 227 17.13 -18.42 -1.06
C ALA A 227 15.94 -18.58 -2.02
N CYS A 228 15.66 -17.56 -2.84
CA CYS A 228 14.66 -17.62 -3.91
C CYS A 228 15.04 -18.65 -4.98
N SER A 229 16.32 -18.84 -5.25
CA SER A 229 16.84 -19.88 -6.14
C SER A 229 16.52 -21.29 -5.65
N HIS A 230 16.96 -21.62 -4.45
CA HIS A 230 16.78 -22.97 -3.88
C HIS A 230 15.31 -23.31 -3.61
N CYS A 231 14.47 -22.32 -3.32
CA CYS A 231 13.05 -22.52 -3.03
C CYS A 231 12.12 -22.42 -4.26
N GLY A 232 12.64 -22.06 -5.45
CA GLY A 232 11.85 -21.91 -6.69
C GLY A 232 10.92 -20.69 -6.71
N PHE A 233 11.31 -19.59 -6.05
CA PHE A 233 10.53 -18.35 -6.00
C PHE A 233 11.01 -17.34 -7.03
N ILE A 234 10.59 -17.55 -8.29
CA ILE A 234 10.99 -16.70 -9.41
C ILE A 234 10.48 -15.26 -9.24
N GLU A 235 9.18 -15.09 -8.98
CA GLU A 235 8.57 -13.75 -8.92
C GLU A 235 9.14 -12.93 -7.76
N GLU A 236 9.32 -13.55 -6.59
CA GLU A 236 9.93 -12.89 -5.44
C GLU A 236 11.44 -12.63 -5.62
N GLY A 237 12.16 -13.51 -6.33
CA GLY A 237 13.57 -13.29 -6.68
C GLY A 237 13.77 -12.19 -7.73
N LEU A 238 12.93 -12.15 -8.77
CA LEU A 238 12.92 -11.07 -9.75
C LEU A 238 12.56 -9.73 -9.10
N TYR A 239 11.57 -9.72 -8.20
CA TYR A 239 11.24 -8.54 -7.41
C TYR A 239 12.40 -8.08 -6.53
N ALA A 240 13.07 -9.00 -5.82
CA ALA A 240 14.24 -8.66 -5.02
C ALA A 240 15.39 -8.13 -5.89
N TYR A 241 15.59 -8.67 -7.09
CA TYR A 241 16.60 -8.21 -8.04
C TYR A 241 16.27 -6.80 -8.58
N SER A 242 15.03 -6.55 -9.00
CA SER A 242 14.59 -5.21 -9.44
C SER A 242 14.65 -4.19 -8.31
N SER A 243 14.20 -4.55 -7.10
CA SER A 243 14.27 -3.68 -5.92
C SER A 243 15.72 -3.33 -5.56
N MET A 244 16.65 -4.30 -5.63
CA MET A 244 18.08 -4.05 -5.42
C MET A 244 18.60 -2.89 -6.29
N GLN A 245 18.20 -2.83 -7.56
CA GLN A 245 18.63 -1.79 -8.51
C GLN A 245 17.81 -0.49 -8.39
N GLU A 246 16.48 -0.60 -8.39
CA GLU A 246 15.55 0.52 -8.54
C GLU A 246 15.28 1.25 -7.21
N GLU A 247 15.21 0.50 -6.10
CA GLU A 247 14.86 1.00 -4.77
C GLU A 247 16.12 1.27 -3.93
N TYR A 248 17.12 0.38 -4.01
CA TYR A 248 18.34 0.46 -3.19
C TYR A 248 19.58 0.95 -3.94
N GLY A 249 19.51 1.13 -5.27
CA GLY A 249 20.62 1.67 -6.07
C GLY A 249 21.87 0.80 -6.09
N ILE A 250 21.75 -0.49 -5.74
CA ILE A 250 22.86 -1.44 -5.67
C ILE A 250 23.09 -2.02 -7.06
N THR A 251 24.28 -1.79 -7.60
CA THR A 251 24.67 -2.39 -8.88
C THR A 251 24.85 -3.90 -8.72
N PRO A 252 24.21 -4.74 -9.56
CA PRO A 252 24.37 -6.18 -9.49
C PRO A 252 25.82 -6.58 -9.75
N SER A 253 26.30 -7.55 -8.99
CA SER A 253 27.61 -8.18 -9.18
C SER A 253 27.46 -9.59 -9.76
N ASP A 254 28.56 -10.19 -10.22
CA ASP A 254 28.59 -11.57 -10.75
C ASP A 254 27.96 -12.60 -9.80
N GLU A 255 28.05 -12.38 -8.49
CA GLU A 255 27.43 -13.24 -7.49
C GLU A 255 25.90 -13.18 -7.48
N HIS A 256 25.32 -12.02 -7.78
CA HIS A 256 23.87 -11.84 -7.92
C HIS A 256 23.38 -12.54 -9.19
N TYR A 257 24.07 -12.34 -10.31
CA TYR A 257 23.77 -13.03 -11.57
C TYR A 257 23.90 -14.55 -11.44
N GLY A 258 24.91 -15.03 -10.70
CA GLY A 258 25.07 -16.45 -10.39
C GLY A 258 23.86 -17.04 -9.66
N CYS A 259 23.24 -16.28 -8.74
CA CYS A 259 22.01 -16.71 -8.07
C CYS A 259 20.83 -16.78 -9.05
N MET A 260 20.66 -15.78 -9.90
CA MET A 260 19.57 -15.74 -10.90
C MET A 260 19.70 -16.87 -11.92
N ASN A 261 20.92 -17.21 -12.33
CA ASN A 261 21.18 -18.27 -13.31
C ASN A 261 21.08 -19.69 -12.73
N SER A 262 20.98 -19.83 -11.40
CA SER A 262 20.95 -21.13 -10.72
C SER A 262 19.56 -21.75 -10.59
N TRP A 263 18.50 -21.06 -11.05
CA TRP A 263 17.13 -21.57 -11.06
C TRP A 263 16.98 -22.81 -11.97
N LYS A 264 16.19 -23.80 -11.53
CA LYS A 264 16.06 -25.09 -12.21
C LYS A 264 15.23 -25.03 -13.51
N PHE A 265 15.72 -25.72 -14.54
CA PHE A 265 15.09 -26.10 -15.83
C PHE A 265 13.98 -25.19 -16.38
N ARG A 266 12.71 -25.37 -15.99
CA ARG A 266 11.56 -24.67 -16.60
C ARG A 266 11.50 -23.18 -16.22
N ASP A 267 12.14 -22.82 -15.13
CA ASP A 267 12.12 -21.49 -14.54
C ASP A 267 13.33 -20.64 -14.99
N GLY A 268 14.42 -21.30 -15.39
CA GLY A 268 15.67 -20.67 -15.83
C GLY A 268 15.59 -20.01 -17.22
N GLU A 269 14.85 -20.58 -18.18
CA GLU A 269 14.63 -19.95 -19.50
C GLU A 269 13.88 -18.62 -19.35
N ARG A 270 12.81 -18.61 -18.55
CA ARG A 270 11.98 -17.43 -18.32
C ARG A 270 12.77 -16.30 -17.67
N VAL A 271 13.62 -16.63 -16.71
CA VAL A 271 14.49 -15.66 -16.04
C VAL A 271 15.59 -15.18 -16.98
N GLY A 272 16.22 -16.09 -17.70
CA GLY A 272 17.28 -15.75 -18.65
C GLY A 272 16.78 -14.81 -19.73
N GLN A 273 15.58 -15.07 -20.29
CA GLN A 273 14.96 -14.19 -21.26
C GLN A 273 14.59 -12.82 -20.66
N TRP A 274 14.08 -12.79 -19.43
CA TRP A 274 13.81 -11.54 -18.72
C TRP A 274 15.09 -10.73 -18.46
N LEU A 275 16.20 -11.38 -18.09
CA LEU A 275 17.50 -10.72 -17.91
C LEU A 275 18.05 -10.18 -19.24
N LEU A 276 17.81 -10.86 -20.36
CA LEU A 276 18.18 -10.37 -21.69
C LEU A 276 17.34 -9.15 -22.12
N ASP A 277 16.06 -9.10 -21.73
CA ASP A 277 15.17 -7.98 -22.04
C ASP A 277 15.51 -6.74 -21.19
N VAL A 278 15.89 -6.93 -19.92
CA VAL A 278 16.22 -5.84 -18.98
C VAL A 278 17.67 -5.38 -19.12
N GLU A 279 18.62 -6.28 -19.36
CA GLU A 279 20.04 -5.97 -19.55
C GLU A 279 20.62 -6.65 -20.82
N PRO A 280 20.33 -6.09 -22.02
CA PRO A 280 20.73 -6.67 -23.31
C PRO A 280 22.24 -6.82 -23.53
N GLN A 281 23.05 -6.18 -22.68
CA GLN A 281 24.52 -6.22 -22.68
C GLN A 281 25.11 -7.32 -21.78
N ASN A 282 24.29 -8.07 -21.03
CA ASN A 282 24.77 -9.04 -20.07
C ASN A 282 25.17 -10.37 -20.72
N ALA A 283 26.48 -10.55 -20.93
CA ALA A 283 27.03 -11.76 -21.54
C ALA A 283 26.72 -13.06 -20.75
N SER A 284 26.58 -12.99 -19.43
CA SER A 284 26.25 -14.15 -18.58
C SER A 284 24.83 -14.65 -18.85
N ALA A 285 23.88 -13.74 -19.08
CA ALA A 285 22.49 -14.09 -19.42
C ALA A 285 22.40 -14.81 -20.78
N TYR A 286 23.16 -14.35 -21.79
CA TYR A 286 23.25 -15.04 -23.09
C TYR A 286 23.83 -16.45 -22.95
N CYS A 287 24.89 -16.62 -22.16
CA CYS A 287 25.47 -17.95 -21.91
C CYS A 287 24.48 -18.90 -21.21
N SER A 288 23.71 -18.41 -20.25
CA SER A 288 22.73 -19.22 -19.51
C SER A 288 21.55 -19.67 -20.39
N VAL A 289 20.96 -18.75 -21.17
CA VAL A 289 19.88 -19.09 -22.14
C VAL A 289 20.41 -19.98 -23.25
N SER A 290 21.65 -19.76 -23.70
CA SER A 290 22.31 -20.60 -24.70
C SER A 290 22.55 -22.03 -24.20
N ASN A 291 23.06 -22.19 -22.96
CA ASN A 291 23.24 -23.50 -22.33
C ASN A 291 21.90 -24.23 -22.13
N PHE A 292 20.82 -23.50 -21.86
CA PHE A 292 19.47 -24.05 -21.80
C PHE A 292 19.02 -24.59 -23.16
N TYR A 293 19.11 -23.79 -24.23
CA TYR A 293 18.75 -24.24 -25.59
C TYR A 293 19.62 -25.40 -26.08
N ALA A 294 20.90 -25.43 -25.72
CA ALA A 294 21.77 -26.57 -25.99
C ALA A 294 21.33 -27.83 -25.23
N GLY A 295 20.90 -27.68 -23.97
CA GLY A 295 20.36 -28.77 -23.14
C GLY A 295 19.05 -29.37 -23.67
N GLU A 296 18.22 -28.56 -24.35
CA GLU A 296 17.00 -29.03 -25.04
C GLU A 296 17.24 -29.48 -26.49
N GLY A 297 18.47 -29.43 -26.98
CA GLY A 297 18.81 -29.78 -28.37
C GLY A 297 18.33 -28.76 -29.41
N LYS A 298 17.94 -27.54 -28.98
CA LYS A 298 17.52 -26.42 -29.83
C LYS A 298 18.74 -25.65 -30.37
N TRP A 299 19.56 -26.33 -31.17
CA TRP A 299 20.82 -25.78 -31.69
C TRP A 299 20.63 -24.56 -32.61
N ASP A 300 19.48 -24.45 -33.27
CA ASP A 300 19.13 -23.29 -34.10
C ASP A 300 18.95 -22.02 -33.25
N GLU A 301 18.31 -22.14 -32.08
CA GLU A 301 18.13 -21.04 -31.14
C GLU A 301 19.45 -20.65 -30.48
N VAL A 302 20.33 -21.62 -30.19
CA VAL A 302 21.70 -21.37 -29.72
C VAL A 302 22.49 -20.55 -30.75
N ALA A 303 22.39 -20.89 -32.03
CA ALA A 303 23.05 -20.18 -33.12
C ALA A 303 22.47 -18.77 -33.31
N HIS A 304 21.14 -18.62 -33.21
CA HIS A 304 20.45 -17.34 -33.28
C HIS A 304 20.87 -16.41 -32.13
N LEU A 305 20.83 -16.90 -30.88
CA LEU A 305 21.24 -16.16 -29.70
C LEU A 305 22.72 -15.75 -29.77
N GLY A 306 23.58 -16.64 -30.28
CA GLY A 306 25.01 -16.35 -30.51
C GLY A 306 25.27 -15.32 -31.62
N ALA A 307 24.36 -15.19 -32.60
CA ALA A 307 24.44 -14.15 -33.63
C ALA A 307 23.93 -12.79 -33.12
N VAL A 308 22.88 -12.78 -32.28
CA VAL A 308 22.37 -11.60 -31.56
C VAL A 308 23.41 -11.05 -30.60
N ALA A 309 24.04 -11.90 -29.78
CA ALA A 309 25.12 -11.51 -28.87
C ALA A 309 26.35 -10.93 -29.59
N LYS A 310 26.57 -11.30 -30.86
CA LYS A 310 27.66 -10.79 -31.71
C LYS A 310 27.24 -9.59 -32.58
N GLY A 311 26.00 -9.10 -32.46
CA GLY A 311 25.49 -7.93 -33.18
C GLY A 311 25.31 -8.11 -34.70
N LYS A 312 25.04 -9.33 -35.18
CA LYS A 312 25.07 -9.68 -36.62
C LYS A 312 23.70 -9.95 -37.29
N VAL A 313 22.60 -9.31 -36.88
CA VAL A 313 21.28 -9.56 -37.52
C VAL A 313 20.99 -8.56 -38.65
N PRO A 314 20.61 -9.00 -39.88
CA PRO A 314 20.20 -8.11 -40.97
C PRO A 314 18.75 -7.59 -40.82
N PRO A 315 18.39 -6.44 -41.41
CA PRO A 315 17.05 -5.87 -41.30
C PRO A 315 16.07 -6.67 -42.19
N GLY A 316 15.04 -7.30 -41.60
CA GLY A 316 13.96 -7.89 -42.42
C GLY A 316 13.14 -9.05 -41.85
N VAL A 317 13.27 -9.45 -40.58
CA VAL A 317 12.38 -10.47 -39.99
C VAL A 317 11.58 -9.85 -38.85
N GLU A 318 10.27 -9.69 -39.05
CA GLU A 318 9.35 -9.13 -38.05
C GLU A 318 9.31 -10.00 -36.78
N PRO A 319 9.24 -9.40 -35.58
CA PRO A 319 8.85 -10.13 -34.38
C PRO A 319 7.45 -10.69 -34.58
N ARG A 320 7.23 -11.97 -34.21
CA ARG A 320 5.91 -12.60 -34.19
C ARG A 320 4.90 -11.66 -33.53
N SER A 321 3.88 -11.29 -34.29
CA SER A 321 2.79 -10.41 -33.89
C SER A 321 1.99 -11.05 -32.76
N LEU A 322 2.13 -10.50 -31.56
CA LEU A 322 1.08 -10.56 -30.55
C LEU A 322 -0.04 -9.59 -30.99
N ASP A 323 -1.19 -10.21 -31.25
CA ASP A 323 -2.49 -9.73 -31.65
C ASP A 323 -2.76 -8.20 -31.60
N SER A 324 -3.29 -7.68 -32.71
CA SER A 324 -3.47 -6.26 -33.04
C SER A 324 -4.62 -5.54 -32.30
N LYS A 325 -5.04 -6.03 -31.13
CA LYS A 325 -6.05 -5.37 -30.28
C LYS A 325 -5.48 -4.41 -29.23
N SER A 326 -4.16 -4.27 -29.13
CA SER A 326 -3.47 -3.44 -28.12
C SER A 326 -3.21 -1.99 -28.54
N ARG A 327 -3.55 -1.57 -29.77
CA ARG A 327 -3.18 -0.24 -30.32
C ARG A 327 -4.18 0.90 -30.13
N VAL A 328 -5.16 0.79 -29.24
CA VAL A 328 -6.14 1.88 -28.98
C VAL A 328 -6.10 2.46 -27.55
N LEU A 329 -5.26 1.96 -26.64
CA LEU A 329 -5.32 2.36 -25.21
C LEU A 329 -4.02 2.90 -24.60
N THR A 330 -3.09 3.46 -25.40
CA THR A 330 -1.77 3.89 -24.89
C THR A 330 -1.54 5.39 -24.75
N THR A 331 -2.56 6.24 -24.87
CA THR A 331 -2.48 7.61 -24.34
C THR A 331 -3.26 7.69 -23.04
N THR A 332 -2.57 7.70 -21.91
CA THR A 332 -3.16 8.08 -20.61
C THR A 332 -3.89 9.43 -20.75
N PRO A 333 -5.08 9.62 -20.12
CA PRO A 333 -5.81 10.89 -20.14
C PRO A 333 -4.95 12.10 -19.73
N TRP A 334 -3.93 11.86 -18.90
CA TRP A 334 -2.98 12.85 -18.39
C TRP A 334 -2.17 13.59 -19.46
N ASN A 335 -1.76 12.93 -20.55
CA ASN A 335 -0.92 13.58 -21.57
C ASN A 335 -1.73 14.39 -22.59
N ARG A 336 -3.02 14.07 -22.82
CA ARG A 336 -3.92 14.95 -23.61
C ARG A 336 -4.43 16.17 -22.84
N PHE A 337 -4.27 16.16 -21.51
CA PHE A 337 -4.82 17.15 -20.58
C PHE A 337 -3.96 18.43 -20.47
N ILE A 338 -2.64 18.33 -20.52
CA ILE A 338 -1.74 19.49 -20.38
C ILE A 338 -1.72 20.35 -21.65
N ASP A 339 -1.89 19.75 -22.83
CA ASP A 339 -1.69 20.46 -24.11
C ASP A 339 -2.87 21.31 -24.58
N ARG A 340 -4.08 21.17 -23.99
CA ARG A 340 -5.28 21.79 -24.57
C ARG A 340 -5.75 23.09 -23.91
N HIS A 341 -5.36 23.42 -22.69
CA HIS A 341 -5.92 24.58 -21.97
C HIS A 341 -4.79 25.43 -21.35
N HIS A 342 -4.65 26.68 -21.83
CA HIS A 342 -3.70 27.69 -21.33
C HIS A 342 -4.07 28.23 -19.91
N VAL A 343 -4.33 27.34 -18.95
CA VAL A 343 -4.46 27.70 -17.53
C VAL A 343 -3.27 27.09 -16.82
N MET A 344 -2.41 27.92 -16.24
CA MET A 344 -1.28 27.46 -15.43
C MET A 344 -1.81 26.89 -14.10
N ILE A 345 -2.13 25.60 -14.08
CA ILE A 345 -2.56 24.88 -12.88
C ILE A 345 -1.32 24.36 -12.17
N ILE A 346 -0.99 24.91 -11.00
CA ILE A 346 0.00 24.32 -10.11
C ILE A 346 -0.69 23.22 -9.32
N LEU A 347 -0.35 21.96 -9.64
CA LEU A 347 -0.81 20.81 -8.89
C LEU A 347 0.09 20.58 -7.67
N SER A 348 -0.47 20.07 -6.58
CA SER A 348 0.31 19.60 -5.44
C SER A 348 -0.29 18.32 -4.91
N ASN A 349 0.56 17.31 -4.68
CA ASN A 349 0.11 16.09 -4.03
C ASN A 349 0.35 16.20 -2.53
N ALA A 350 -0.67 15.86 -1.75
CA ALA A 350 -0.60 15.84 -0.30
C ALA A 350 -0.94 14.46 0.27
N GLY A 351 -0.21 14.07 1.31
CA GLY A 351 -0.30 12.76 1.91
C GLY A 351 0.65 12.60 3.09
N ARG A 352 0.38 11.59 3.92
CA ARG A 352 1.11 11.33 5.16
C ARG A 352 2.49 10.67 4.99
N SER A 353 2.82 10.24 3.77
CA SER A 353 4.07 9.52 3.46
C SER A 353 4.72 10.16 2.23
N PRO A 354 5.80 10.92 2.43
CA PRO A 354 6.55 11.53 1.34
C PRO A 354 7.06 10.50 0.33
N SER A 355 7.51 9.33 0.78
CA SER A 355 7.96 8.24 -0.10
C SER A 355 6.85 7.76 -1.03
N ARG A 356 5.66 7.45 -0.50
CA ARG A 356 4.51 7.02 -1.32
C ARG A 356 4.02 8.11 -2.28
N LEU A 357 4.10 9.37 -1.88
CA LEU A 357 3.77 10.48 -2.77
C LEU A 357 4.79 10.60 -3.91
N SER A 358 6.08 10.43 -3.61
CA SER A 358 7.15 10.41 -4.59
C SER A 358 7.03 9.21 -5.53
N GLU A 359 6.74 8.01 -5.02
CA GLU A 359 6.47 6.82 -5.82
C GLU A 359 5.25 7.01 -6.74
N ALA A 360 4.13 7.53 -6.20
CA ALA A 360 2.94 7.81 -7.00
C ALA A 360 3.20 8.87 -8.08
N LEU A 361 4.00 9.89 -7.76
CA LEU A 361 4.44 10.90 -8.72
C LEU A 361 5.34 10.29 -9.79
N ASN A 362 6.31 9.47 -9.40
CA ASN A 362 7.22 8.76 -10.31
C ASN A 362 6.43 7.84 -11.25
N TRP A 363 5.51 7.04 -10.70
CA TRP A 363 4.61 6.19 -11.47
C TRP A 363 3.77 6.99 -12.47
N ALA A 364 3.15 8.10 -12.03
CA ALA A 364 2.36 8.97 -12.89
C ALA A 364 3.22 9.64 -13.98
N SER A 365 4.51 9.83 -13.73
CA SER A 365 5.47 10.48 -14.63
C SER A 365 6.20 9.55 -15.59
N SER A 366 5.97 8.24 -15.51
CA SER A 366 6.76 7.18 -16.18
C SER A 366 6.87 7.24 -17.72
N ARG A 367 6.21 8.19 -18.40
CA ARG A 367 6.26 8.32 -19.87
C ARG A 367 6.80 9.66 -20.39
N ASN A 368 6.91 10.70 -19.57
CA ASN A 368 7.41 12.02 -19.93
C ASN A 368 8.00 12.68 -18.68
N SER A 369 9.08 13.47 -18.80
CA SER A 369 9.60 14.28 -17.68
C SER A 369 8.43 15.03 -17.02
N PRO A 370 8.09 14.74 -15.75
CA PRO A 370 6.92 15.34 -15.15
C PRO A 370 7.10 16.85 -15.09
N PRO A 371 6.04 17.65 -15.30
CA PRO A 371 6.09 19.03 -14.84
C PRO A 371 6.52 19.03 -13.38
N LYS A 372 7.31 20.02 -12.94
CA LYS A 372 7.73 20.13 -11.54
C LYS A 372 6.48 20.38 -10.67
N ILE A 373 5.87 19.29 -10.19
CA ILE A 373 4.72 19.31 -9.29
C ILE A 373 5.27 19.38 -7.86
N PRO A 374 5.04 20.46 -7.11
CA PRO A 374 5.43 20.52 -5.71
C PRO A 374 4.73 19.45 -4.88
N LEU A 375 5.49 18.75 -4.03
CA LEU A 375 4.96 17.81 -3.05
C LEU A 375 4.76 18.56 -1.71
N LEU A 376 3.53 18.57 -1.20
CA LEU A 376 3.19 19.21 0.07
C LEU A 376 2.86 18.13 1.10
N THR A 377 3.61 18.06 2.19
CA THR A 377 3.32 17.08 3.25
C THR A 377 2.45 17.72 4.32
N ALA A 378 1.33 17.07 4.66
CA ALA A 378 0.46 17.51 5.75
C ALA A 378 0.01 16.31 6.60
N ASP A 379 -0.13 16.55 7.90
CA ASP A 379 -0.53 15.56 8.89
C ASP A 379 -1.96 15.86 9.36
N THR A 380 -2.86 14.87 9.26
CA THR A 380 -4.26 15.02 9.68
C THR A 380 -4.43 15.10 11.20
N SER A 381 -3.38 14.76 11.97
CA SER A 381 -3.32 14.94 13.42
C SER A 381 -2.81 16.32 13.85
N ASP A 382 -2.24 17.11 12.94
CA ASP A 382 -1.81 18.50 13.18
C ASP A 382 -2.69 19.49 12.39
N PRO A 383 -3.67 20.15 13.05
CA PRO A 383 -4.53 21.14 12.40
C PRO A 383 -3.76 22.28 11.73
N ASN A 384 -2.63 22.73 12.29
CA ASN A 384 -1.85 23.83 11.70
C ASN A 384 -1.19 23.41 10.39
N SER A 385 -0.81 22.13 10.26
CA SER A 385 -0.29 21.56 9.03
C SER A 385 -1.33 21.62 7.91
N LEU A 386 -2.57 21.24 8.21
CA LEU A 386 -3.68 21.29 7.25
C LEU A 386 -4.08 22.73 6.87
N ILE A 387 -4.08 23.67 7.82
CA ILE A 387 -4.37 25.08 7.52
C ILE A 387 -3.30 25.66 6.58
N ARG A 388 -2.01 25.36 6.80
CA ARG A 388 -0.94 25.79 5.89
C ARG A 388 -1.11 25.20 4.49
N LEU A 389 -1.55 23.94 4.37
CA LEU A 389 -1.87 23.31 3.09
C LEU A 389 -3.05 24.02 2.40
N ALA A 390 -4.15 24.21 3.12
CA ALA A 390 -5.35 24.85 2.59
C ALA A 390 -5.12 26.30 2.16
N ALA A 391 -4.30 27.07 2.90
CA ALA A 391 -3.96 28.44 2.55
C ALA A 391 -3.12 28.57 1.27
N GLN A 392 -2.44 27.51 0.85
CA GLN A 392 -1.61 27.48 -0.37
C GLN A 392 -2.38 26.94 -1.59
N ALA A 393 -3.59 26.43 -1.39
CA ALA A 393 -4.39 25.82 -2.44
C ALA A 393 -5.67 26.63 -2.68
N ARG A 394 -6.06 26.77 -3.94
CA ARG A 394 -7.39 27.29 -4.29
C ARG A 394 -8.49 26.24 -4.06
N ILE A 395 -8.16 24.98 -4.35
CA ILE A 395 -9.05 23.83 -4.26
C ILE A 395 -8.26 22.63 -3.75
N ILE A 396 -8.85 21.85 -2.84
CA ILE A 396 -8.32 20.56 -2.39
C ILE A 396 -9.19 19.43 -2.93
N LEU A 397 -8.55 18.46 -3.57
CA LEU A 397 -9.17 17.22 -4.06
C LEU A 397 -8.80 16.06 -3.11
N ASN A 398 -9.75 15.65 -2.28
CA ASN A 398 -9.52 14.60 -1.29
C ASN A 398 -9.94 13.22 -1.82
N CYS A 399 -8.95 12.40 -2.16
CA CYS A 399 -9.13 11.06 -2.73
C CYS A 399 -8.93 9.93 -1.72
N VAL A 400 -8.65 10.24 -0.44
CA VAL A 400 -8.19 9.23 0.53
C VAL A 400 -9.12 9.14 1.73
N GLY A 401 -9.77 7.98 1.85
CA GLY A 401 -10.57 7.61 3.02
C GLY A 401 -9.83 6.67 3.99
N PRO A 402 -10.52 6.15 5.02
CA PRO A 402 -11.94 6.36 5.32
C PRO A 402 -12.25 7.80 5.74
N PHE A 403 -13.20 8.45 5.06
CA PHE A 403 -13.45 9.88 5.23
C PHE A 403 -14.02 10.20 6.60
N ARG A 404 -14.84 9.30 7.17
CA ARG A 404 -15.35 9.47 8.53
C ARG A 404 -14.25 9.65 9.58
N LEU A 405 -13.09 9.02 9.39
CA LEU A 405 -11.99 9.05 10.35
C LEU A 405 -11.07 10.27 10.13
N TYR A 406 -10.72 10.52 8.86
CA TYR A 406 -9.64 11.47 8.54
C TYR A 406 -10.09 12.68 7.72
N GLY A 407 -11.31 12.69 7.18
CA GLY A 407 -11.78 13.74 6.28
C GLY A 407 -12.18 15.04 6.99
N GLN A 408 -12.68 14.96 8.23
CA GLN A 408 -13.20 16.14 8.93
C GLN A 408 -12.15 17.21 9.20
N PRO A 409 -10.93 16.88 9.69
CA PRO A 409 -9.87 17.87 9.86
C PRO A 409 -9.54 18.61 8.56
N VAL A 410 -9.55 17.91 7.42
CA VAL A 410 -9.26 18.50 6.10
C VAL A 410 -10.36 19.49 5.71
N VAL A 411 -11.63 19.11 5.84
CA VAL A 411 -12.77 20.01 5.57
C VAL A 411 -12.72 21.25 6.47
N SER A 412 -12.43 21.08 7.77
CA SER A 412 -12.30 22.21 8.69
C SER A 412 -11.23 23.19 8.23
N ALA A 413 -10.03 22.70 7.88
CA ALA A 413 -8.94 23.53 7.43
C ALA A 413 -9.25 24.26 6.11
N CYS A 414 -9.92 23.59 5.16
CA CYS A 414 -10.38 24.21 3.92
C CYS A 414 -11.36 25.36 4.20
N VAL A 415 -12.36 25.11 5.04
CA VAL A 415 -13.37 26.11 5.40
C VAL A 415 -12.75 27.29 6.13
N ASP A 416 -11.82 27.04 7.05
CA ASP A 416 -11.13 28.09 7.81
C ASP A 416 -10.26 28.98 6.91
N ALA A 417 -9.62 28.40 5.91
CA ALA A 417 -8.78 29.10 4.95
C ALA A 417 -9.56 29.76 3.79
N GLY A 418 -10.85 29.45 3.61
CA GLY A 418 -11.61 29.86 2.42
C GLY A 418 -11.23 29.07 1.16
N CYS A 419 -10.58 27.91 1.31
CA CYS A 419 -10.19 27.01 0.22
C CYS A 419 -11.38 26.14 -0.19
N ASP A 420 -11.64 25.99 -1.50
CA ASP A 420 -12.67 25.08 -1.99
C ASP A 420 -12.25 23.61 -1.77
N TYR A 421 -13.21 22.71 -1.59
CA TYR A 421 -12.93 21.31 -1.26
C TYR A 421 -13.87 20.37 -2.03
N LEU A 422 -13.30 19.37 -2.68
CA LEU A 422 -14.03 18.28 -3.33
C LEU A 422 -13.50 16.94 -2.84
N ASP A 423 -14.39 15.97 -2.66
CA ASP A 423 -13.99 14.60 -2.32
C ASP A 423 -14.74 13.54 -3.11
N ILE A 424 -14.26 12.30 -3.06
CA ILE A 424 -14.90 11.12 -3.67
C ILE A 424 -15.64 10.27 -2.64
N CYS A 425 -16.12 10.89 -1.54
CA CYS A 425 -16.67 10.16 -0.41
C CYS A 425 -18.00 9.47 -0.73
N GLY A 426 -18.07 8.15 -0.52
CA GLY A 426 -19.31 7.37 -0.56
C GLY A 426 -19.98 7.17 0.81
N GLU A 427 -19.63 7.91 1.85
CA GLU A 427 -20.07 7.69 3.23
C GLU A 427 -21.16 8.69 3.66
N PRO A 428 -22.45 8.31 3.72
CA PRO A 428 -23.55 9.26 3.95
C PRO A 428 -23.48 10.03 5.27
N GLU A 429 -22.96 9.37 6.31
CA GLU A 429 -22.80 10.00 7.62
C GLU A 429 -21.74 11.10 7.61
N PHE A 430 -20.62 10.89 6.91
CA PHE A 430 -19.61 11.93 6.75
C PHE A 430 -20.19 13.14 6.00
N MET A 431 -20.84 12.89 4.85
CA MET A 431 -21.44 13.95 4.04
C MET A 431 -22.47 14.78 4.81
N GLU A 432 -23.37 14.14 5.57
CA GLU A 432 -24.39 14.83 6.35
C GLU A 432 -23.80 15.54 7.58
N ARG A 433 -22.74 14.98 8.19
CA ARG A 433 -22.04 15.61 9.33
C ARG A 433 -21.27 16.84 8.88
N MET A 434 -20.57 16.79 7.75
CA MET A 434 -19.82 17.95 7.25
C MET A 434 -20.75 19.11 6.93
N GLU A 435 -21.90 18.81 6.31
CA GLU A 435 -22.93 19.82 6.07
C GLU A 435 -23.51 20.39 7.36
N ALA A 436 -23.81 19.54 8.35
CA ALA A 436 -24.36 20.01 9.63
C ALA A 436 -23.39 20.93 10.39
N LEU A 437 -22.09 20.65 10.33
CA LEU A 437 -21.08 21.35 11.13
C LEU A 437 -20.51 22.59 10.42
N TYR A 438 -20.36 22.56 9.09
CA TYR A 438 -19.57 23.54 8.38
C TYR A 438 -20.33 24.35 7.33
N HIS A 439 -21.62 24.07 7.04
CA HIS A 439 -22.34 24.77 5.98
C HIS A 439 -22.35 26.30 6.18
N GLU A 440 -22.77 26.79 7.35
CA GLU A 440 -22.84 28.23 7.63
C GLU A 440 -21.46 28.90 7.59
N LYS A 441 -20.47 28.27 8.23
CA LYS A 441 -19.08 28.77 8.26
C LYS A 441 -18.46 28.80 6.85
N ALA A 442 -18.75 27.80 6.02
CA ALA A 442 -18.29 27.74 4.63
C ALA A 442 -18.90 28.85 3.77
N VAL A 443 -20.19 29.17 3.97
CA VAL A 443 -20.83 30.34 3.34
C VAL A 443 -20.18 31.65 3.77
N GLU A 444 -19.91 31.82 5.07
CA GLU A 444 -19.27 33.01 5.64
C GLU A 444 -17.87 33.22 5.06
N LYS A 445 -17.05 32.16 5.05
CA LYS A 445 -15.65 32.18 4.59
C LYS A 445 -15.50 32.13 3.07
N GLY A 446 -16.56 31.85 2.33
CA GLY A 446 -16.51 31.72 0.86
C GLY A 446 -15.86 30.43 0.37
N SER A 447 -15.86 29.37 1.19
CA SER A 447 -15.35 28.04 0.82
C SER A 447 -16.49 27.18 0.28
N LEU A 448 -16.35 26.64 -0.93
CA LEU A 448 -17.30 25.70 -1.53
C LEU A 448 -16.85 24.26 -1.27
N VAL A 449 -17.64 23.53 -0.47
CA VAL A 449 -17.38 22.14 -0.10
C VAL A 449 -18.38 21.24 -0.84
N VAL A 450 -17.89 20.40 -1.74
CA VAL A 450 -18.72 19.46 -2.52
C VAL A 450 -18.26 18.03 -2.29
N SER A 451 -19.01 17.28 -1.49
CA SER A 451 -18.70 15.87 -1.23
C SER A 451 -19.32 14.94 -2.28
N ALA A 452 -18.74 13.76 -2.46
CA ALA A 452 -19.17 12.72 -3.39
C ALA A 452 -19.03 13.06 -4.90
N CYS A 453 -18.01 13.84 -5.26
CA CYS A 453 -17.57 14.12 -6.64
C CYS A 453 -16.89 12.90 -7.30
N GLY A 454 -17.53 11.73 -7.25
CA GLY A 454 -17.06 10.48 -7.83
C GLY A 454 -18.21 9.63 -8.38
N PHE A 455 -17.93 8.35 -8.63
CA PHE A 455 -18.93 7.42 -9.17
C PHE A 455 -20.14 7.22 -8.24
N ASP A 456 -19.95 7.30 -6.92
CA ASP A 456 -21.01 7.10 -5.92
C ASP A 456 -22.09 8.20 -5.89
N SER A 457 -22.00 9.21 -6.78
CA SER A 457 -23.02 10.26 -6.90
C SER A 457 -23.30 10.71 -8.32
N ILE A 458 -22.29 11.13 -9.06
CA ILE A 458 -22.49 11.88 -10.31
C ILE A 458 -23.28 11.10 -11.38
N PRO A 459 -22.98 9.81 -11.67
CA PRO A 459 -23.79 9.01 -12.58
C PRO A 459 -25.27 8.94 -12.16
N ALA A 460 -25.56 8.85 -10.85
CA ALA A 460 -26.93 8.80 -10.34
C ALA A 460 -27.64 10.15 -10.40
N GLU A 461 -26.96 11.24 -10.02
CA GLU A 461 -27.53 12.59 -9.98
C GLU A 461 -27.69 13.17 -11.39
N ILE A 462 -26.61 13.25 -12.16
CA ILE A 462 -26.63 13.79 -13.52
C ILE A 462 -27.43 12.85 -14.43
N GLY A 463 -27.35 11.54 -14.23
CA GLY A 463 -28.20 10.57 -14.93
C GLY A 463 -29.69 10.77 -14.66
N LEU A 464 -30.08 11.08 -13.41
CA LEU A 464 -31.46 11.45 -13.09
C LEU A 464 -31.87 12.78 -13.73
N MET A 465 -31.00 13.78 -13.78
CA MET A 465 -31.30 15.07 -14.42
C MET A 465 -31.46 14.89 -15.94
N PHE A 466 -30.54 14.17 -16.58
CA PHE A 466 -30.65 13.77 -17.99
C PHE A 466 -31.96 13.03 -18.26
N HIS A 467 -32.29 12.05 -17.42
CA HIS A 467 -33.54 11.29 -17.49
C HIS A 467 -34.76 12.19 -17.34
N SER A 468 -34.74 13.08 -16.35
CA SER A 468 -35.85 13.97 -16.03
C SER A 468 -36.17 14.92 -17.19
N ARG A 469 -35.16 15.42 -17.90
CA ARG A 469 -35.35 16.35 -19.03
C ARG A 469 -36.09 15.71 -20.21
N GLN A 470 -36.15 14.37 -20.28
CA GLN A 470 -36.92 13.64 -21.28
C GLN A 470 -38.43 13.66 -21.01
N TRP A 471 -38.83 14.05 -19.80
CA TRP A 471 -40.24 14.24 -19.43
C TRP A 471 -40.69 15.63 -19.87
N THR A 472 -41.01 15.80 -21.14
CA THR A 472 -41.57 17.05 -21.68
C THR A 472 -43.04 17.23 -21.27
N GLY A 473 -43.47 18.47 -21.00
CA GLY A 473 -44.87 18.76 -20.63
C GLY A 473 -45.86 18.31 -21.71
N PRO A 474 -47.03 17.72 -21.36
CA PRO A 474 -47.65 17.64 -20.03
C PRO A 474 -47.20 16.45 -19.15
N SER A 475 -46.27 15.62 -19.62
CA SER A 475 -45.87 14.37 -18.95
C SER A 475 -45.00 14.61 -17.71
N VAL A 476 -45.18 13.80 -16.66
CA VAL A 476 -44.47 13.95 -15.37
C VAL A 476 -44.02 12.60 -14.80
N PRO A 477 -42.79 12.49 -14.26
CA PRO A 477 -42.32 11.27 -13.63
C PRO A 477 -42.96 11.09 -12.24
N ASN A 478 -43.17 9.84 -11.83
CA ASN A 478 -43.56 9.49 -10.45
C ASN A 478 -42.44 8.74 -9.72
N ARG A 479 -41.80 7.78 -10.39
CA ARG A 479 -40.70 6.96 -9.85
C ARG A 479 -39.63 6.76 -10.91
N VAL A 480 -38.37 6.83 -10.50
CA VAL A 480 -37.22 6.48 -11.34
C VAL A 480 -36.37 5.46 -10.59
N GLU A 481 -36.18 4.29 -11.17
CA GLU A 481 -35.29 3.26 -10.64
C GLU A 481 -34.05 3.12 -11.52
N ALA A 482 -32.89 3.27 -10.90
CA ALA A 482 -31.63 3.06 -11.56
C ALA A 482 -31.12 1.63 -11.33
N TYR A 483 -30.78 0.94 -12.41
CA TYR A 483 -30.22 -0.40 -12.41
C TYR A 483 -28.76 -0.33 -12.81
N LEU A 484 -27.84 -0.54 -11.87
CA LEU A 484 -26.40 -0.52 -12.13
C LEU A 484 -25.90 -1.94 -12.40
N SER A 485 -25.37 -2.20 -13.58
CA SER A 485 -24.64 -3.43 -13.91
C SER A 485 -23.16 -3.11 -14.14
N LEU A 486 -22.30 -3.94 -13.56
CA LEU A 486 -20.87 -3.92 -13.84
C LEU A 486 -20.55 -5.08 -14.81
N GLU A 487 -19.84 -4.78 -15.89
CA GLU A 487 -19.53 -5.75 -16.95
C GLU A 487 -18.01 -5.82 -17.15
N SER A 488 -17.45 -7.03 -17.17
CA SER A 488 -16.04 -7.29 -17.45
C SER A 488 -15.87 -8.70 -18.01
N ASP A 489 -14.91 -8.91 -18.90
CA ASP A 489 -14.42 -10.23 -19.32
C ASP A 489 -13.47 -10.86 -18.29
N LYS A 490 -12.98 -10.07 -17.34
CA LYS A 490 -12.23 -10.52 -16.16
C LYS A 490 -13.07 -10.38 -14.88
N ARG A 491 -12.44 -10.68 -13.74
CA ARG A 491 -13.07 -10.51 -12.43
C ARG A 491 -13.09 -9.03 -12.06
N ILE A 492 -14.25 -8.55 -11.64
CA ILE A 492 -14.40 -7.21 -11.09
C ILE A 492 -13.91 -7.22 -9.65
N VAL A 493 -12.92 -6.38 -9.34
CA VAL A 493 -12.27 -6.31 -8.04
C VAL A 493 -12.22 -4.86 -7.56
N GLY A 494 -12.75 -4.60 -6.37
CA GLY A 494 -12.67 -3.32 -5.69
C GLY A 494 -11.45 -3.21 -4.77
N ASN A 495 -11.14 -1.96 -4.38
CA ASN A 495 -10.09 -1.67 -3.42
C ASN A 495 -10.56 -1.88 -1.97
N PHE A 496 -9.63 -2.26 -1.09
CA PHE A 496 -9.88 -2.36 0.35
C PHE A 496 -10.46 -1.08 0.98
N GLY A 497 -10.09 0.11 0.53
CA GLY A 497 -10.65 1.36 1.06
C GLY A 497 -12.17 1.43 0.94
N THR A 498 -12.72 1.04 -0.22
CA THR A 498 -14.18 0.95 -0.44
C THR A 498 -14.83 -0.08 0.48
N TYR A 499 -14.18 -1.24 0.65
CA TYR A 499 -14.65 -2.28 1.56
C TYR A 499 -14.66 -1.81 3.02
N GLU A 500 -13.60 -1.13 3.46
CA GLU A 500 -13.48 -0.57 4.79
C GLU A 500 -14.57 0.48 5.05
N SER A 501 -14.82 1.40 4.10
CA SER A 501 -15.91 2.37 4.19
C SER A 501 -17.29 1.70 4.28
N ALA A 502 -17.53 0.60 3.55
CA ALA A 502 -18.77 -0.16 3.65
C ALA A 502 -18.94 -0.83 5.04
N VAL A 503 -17.89 -1.47 5.56
CA VAL A 503 -17.89 -2.09 6.89
C VAL A 503 -18.15 -1.05 7.98
N LEU A 504 -17.43 0.07 7.94
CA LEU A 504 -17.60 1.16 8.89
C LEU A 504 -18.96 1.82 8.75
N GLY A 505 -19.48 1.95 7.52
CA GLY A 505 -20.81 2.44 7.20
C GLY A 505 -21.90 1.71 7.97
N VAL A 506 -21.91 0.37 7.88
CA VAL A 506 -22.87 -0.46 8.63
C VAL A 506 -22.61 -0.41 10.13
N ALA A 507 -21.35 -0.46 10.56
CA ALA A 507 -20.99 -0.42 11.99
C ALA A 507 -21.51 0.83 12.71
N ASN A 508 -21.67 1.96 12.01
CA ASN A 508 -22.12 3.23 12.59
C ASN A 508 -23.48 3.70 12.04
N ALA A 509 -24.28 2.82 11.44
CA ALA A 509 -25.59 3.19 10.91
C ALA A 509 -26.48 3.87 11.97
N GLY A 510 -26.34 3.49 13.25
CA GLY A 510 -27.03 4.13 14.38
C GLY A 510 -26.68 5.61 14.56
N LYS A 511 -25.42 6.00 14.40
CA LYS A 511 -24.98 7.41 14.51
C LYS A 511 -25.59 8.29 13.43
N LEU A 512 -25.74 7.77 12.22
CA LEU A 512 -26.43 8.48 11.13
C LEU A 512 -27.92 8.70 11.46
N VAL A 513 -28.58 7.71 12.05
CA VAL A 513 -29.97 7.83 12.49
C VAL A 513 -30.10 8.89 13.60
N GLU A 514 -29.18 8.88 14.55
CA GLU A 514 -29.13 9.87 15.63
C GLU A 514 -28.90 11.30 15.09
N LEU A 515 -27.91 11.46 14.20
CA LEU A 515 -27.64 12.73 13.53
C LEU A 515 -28.89 13.28 12.82
N ARG A 516 -29.62 12.43 12.09
CA ARG A 516 -30.84 12.82 11.39
C ARG A 516 -32.01 13.16 12.32
N ARG A 517 -32.08 12.57 13.53
CA ARG A 517 -33.11 12.90 14.52
C ARG A 517 -32.87 14.27 15.16
N ASN A 518 -31.60 14.64 15.34
CA ASN A 518 -31.20 15.89 15.97
C ASN A 518 -31.19 17.09 15.01
N ARG A 519 -31.49 16.89 13.71
CA ARG A 519 -31.51 17.95 12.70
C ARG A 519 -32.94 18.35 12.32
N PRO A 520 -33.15 19.62 11.94
CA PRO A 520 -34.40 20.06 11.32
C PRO A 520 -34.74 19.20 10.09
N LYS A 521 -36.03 18.91 9.90
CA LYS A 521 -36.49 18.19 8.71
C LYS A 521 -36.33 19.10 7.49
N ARG A 522 -35.68 18.59 6.45
CA ARG A 522 -35.59 19.26 5.14
C ARG A 522 -36.93 19.29 4.41
N ALA A 523 -37.05 20.24 3.49
CA ALA A 523 -38.14 20.24 2.54
C ALA A 523 -38.16 18.91 1.75
N ARG A 524 -39.37 18.41 1.50
CA ARG A 524 -39.57 17.22 0.67
C ARG A 524 -40.10 17.68 -0.68
N PRO A 525 -39.53 17.19 -1.80
CA PRO A 525 -40.07 17.53 -3.10
C PRO A 525 -41.51 17.01 -3.22
N GLN A 526 -42.38 17.83 -3.80
CA GLN A 526 -43.74 17.41 -4.11
C GLN A 526 -43.71 16.54 -5.37
N ILE A 527 -43.85 15.23 -5.19
CA ILE A 527 -43.91 14.26 -6.30
C ILE A 527 -45.37 13.94 -6.57
N LEU A 528 -45.79 14.06 -7.83
CA LEU A 528 -47.17 13.82 -8.23
C LEU A 528 -47.50 12.32 -8.26
N GLY A 529 -48.73 11.97 -7.83
CA GLY A 529 -49.22 10.60 -7.71
C GLY A 529 -48.83 9.90 -6.40
N SER A 530 -49.38 8.70 -6.17
CA SER A 530 -49.08 7.92 -4.98
C SER A 530 -47.61 7.47 -4.93
N ALA A 531 -47.04 7.40 -3.73
CA ALA A 531 -45.72 6.81 -3.56
C ALA A 531 -45.75 5.32 -3.96
N PRO A 532 -44.77 4.83 -4.74
CA PRO A 532 -44.74 3.45 -5.19
C PRO A 532 -44.58 2.49 -3.99
N PRO A 533 -45.19 1.28 -4.05
CA PRO A 533 -45.02 0.29 -3.00
C PRO A 533 -43.55 -0.11 -2.84
N LYS A 534 -43.16 -0.50 -1.62
CA LYS A 534 -41.86 -1.12 -1.37
C LYS A 534 -41.85 -2.49 -2.07
N GLY A 535 -41.32 -2.52 -3.29
CA GLY A 535 -41.15 -3.75 -4.08
C GLY A 535 -40.23 -4.77 -3.39
N PRO A 536 -40.10 -5.97 -3.99
CA PRO A 536 -39.25 -7.03 -3.45
C PRO A 536 -37.77 -6.61 -3.39
N ILE A 537 -37.00 -7.28 -2.53
CA ILE A 537 -35.56 -7.02 -2.40
C ILE A 537 -34.80 -7.46 -3.65
N ILE A 538 -35.20 -8.61 -4.23
CA ILE A 538 -34.67 -9.14 -5.48
C ILE A 538 -35.82 -9.17 -6.49
N GLU A 539 -35.55 -8.70 -7.70
CA GLU A 539 -36.50 -8.74 -8.81
C GLU A 539 -35.79 -9.07 -10.12
N HIS A 540 -36.56 -9.60 -11.08
CA HIS A 540 -36.08 -9.81 -12.45
C HIS A 540 -36.67 -8.74 -13.36
N GLN A 541 -35.82 -7.84 -13.85
CA GLN A 541 -36.21 -6.81 -14.81
C GLN A 541 -36.13 -7.38 -16.23
N LYS A 542 -37.24 -7.94 -16.71
CA LYS A 542 -37.34 -8.67 -17.98
C LYS A 542 -36.88 -7.85 -19.19
N GLN A 543 -37.19 -6.54 -19.21
CA GLN A 543 -36.83 -5.67 -20.33
C GLN A 543 -35.31 -5.50 -20.50
N LEU A 544 -34.57 -5.52 -19.38
CA LEU A 544 -33.11 -5.39 -19.38
C LEU A 544 -32.40 -6.76 -19.38
N GLY A 545 -33.13 -7.85 -19.11
CA GLY A 545 -32.54 -9.17 -18.88
C GLY A 545 -31.65 -9.24 -17.65
N LEU A 546 -31.96 -8.44 -16.62
CA LEU A 546 -31.17 -8.34 -15.39
C LEU A 546 -31.94 -8.80 -14.17
N TRP A 547 -31.27 -9.56 -13.32
CA TRP A 547 -31.66 -9.76 -11.92
C TRP A 547 -31.08 -8.63 -11.09
N ALA A 548 -31.92 -7.96 -10.31
CA ALA A 548 -31.54 -6.78 -9.57
C ALA A 548 -31.80 -6.96 -8.08
N ILE A 549 -30.85 -6.51 -7.26
CA ILE A 549 -30.98 -6.45 -5.80
C ILE A 549 -31.01 -4.99 -5.32
N LYS A 550 -31.96 -4.69 -4.44
CA LYS A 550 -32.05 -3.41 -3.76
C LYS A 550 -31.07 -3.37 -2.58
N LEU A 551 -30.11 -2.45 -2.62
CA LEU A 551 -29.13 -2.23 -1.57
C LEU A 551 -29.32 -0.85 -0.93
N PRO A 552 -28.89 -0.65 0.33
CA PRO A 552 -28.67 0.68 0.86
C PRO A 552 -27.58 1.37 0.01
N SER A 553 -27.95 2.41 -0.75
CA SER A 553 -27.04 3.11 -1.67
C SER A 553 -26.82 4.55 -1.20
N ALA A 554 -25.55 5.00 -1.30
CA ALA A 554 -25.18 6.39 -1.06
C ALA A 554 -25.82 7.30 -2.11
N ASP A 555 -25.82 6.88 -3.38
CA ASP A 555 -26.40 7.60 -4.51
C ASP A 555 -27.88 7.97 -4.29
N SER A 556 -28.68 7.05 -3.72
CA SER A 556 -30.09 7.34 -3.37
C SER A 556 -30.22 8.44 -2.31
N ILE A 557 -29.24 8.57 -1.41
CA ILE A 557 -29.20 9.60 -0.37
C ILE A 557 -28.76 10.94 -0.99
N VAL A 558 -27.73 10.95 -1.83
CA VAL A 558 -27.24 12.19 -2.44
C VAL A 558 -28.28 12.79 -3.38
N VAL A 559 -28.91 11.99 -4.25
CA VAL A 559 -30.02 12.44 -5.10
C VAL A 559 -31.15 13.06 -4.29
N ARG A 560 -31.55 12.43 -3.18
CA ARG A 560 -32.61 12.97 -2.32
C ARG A 560 -32.23 14.31 -1.69
N ARG A 561 -30.96 14.48 -1.31
CA ARG A 561 -30.44 15.74 -0.77
C ARG A 561 -30.43 16.83 -1.83
N THR A 562 -30.04 16.52 -3.06
CA THR A 562 -30.12 17.44 -4.21
C THR A 562 -31.54 17.89 -4.49
N LEU A 563 -32.50 16.97 -4.55
CA LEU A 563 -33.91 17.33 -4.74
C LEU A 563 -34.49 18.14 -3.56
N ALA A 564 -34.04 17.88 -2.34
CA ALA A 564 -34.43 18.69 -1.18
C ALA A 564 -33.86 20.12 -1.27
N ALA A 565 -32.58 20.26 -1.62
CA ALA A 565 -31.94 21.57 -1.83
C ALA A 565 -32.60 22.36 -2.96
N LEU A 566 -33.00 21.68 -4.04
CA LEU A 566 -33.78 22.27 -5.13
C LEU A 566 -35.19 22.69 -4.69
N THR A 567 -35.81 21.95 -3.76
CA THR A 567 -37.12 22.34 -3.21
C THR A 567 -37.00 23.62 -2.37
N GLU A 568 -35.90 23.77 -1.63
CA GLU A 568 -35.58 24.97 -0.85
C GLU A 568 -35.15 26.13 -1.75
N ASN A 569 -34.58 25.84 -2.93
CA ASN A 569 -34.08 26.81 -3.89
C ASN A 569 -34.58 26.47 -5.31
N PRO A 570 -35.83 26.82 -5.68
CA PRO A 570 -36.47 26.36 -6.92
C PRO A 570 -35.74 26.73 -8.22
N ASN A 571 -35.00 27.84 -8.21
CA ASN A 571 -34.20 28.28 -9.35
C ASN A 571 -32.75 27.75 -9.32
N GLY A 572 -32.41 26.91 -8.34
CA GLY A 572 -31.03 26.51 -8.03
C GLY A 572 -30.29 27.52 -7.17
N LEU A 573 -29.02 27.23 -6.90
CA LEU A 573 -28.13 28.08 -6.08
C LEU A 573 -27.51 29.17 -6.95
N ALA A 574 -27.59 30.44 -6.51
CA ALA A 574 -27.03 31.56 -7.25
C ALA A 574 -25.50 31.61 -7.16
N GLY A 575 -24.86 32.08 -8.23
CA GLY A 575 -23.41 32.34 -8.25
C GLY A 575 -23.00 33.56 -7.44
N VAL A 576 -21.68 33.75 -7.24
CA VAL A 576 -21.11 34.93 -6.57
C VAL A 576 -21.30 36.19 -7.38
N ASN A 577 -20.95 36.12 -8.67
CA ASN A 577 -20.98 37.22 -9.63
C ASN A 577 -21.63 36.75 -10.94
N GLU A 578 -22.73 36.00 -10.83
CA GLU A 578 -23.42 35.41 -11.97
C GLU A 578 -24.08 36.47 -12.85
N SER A 579 -23.91 36.34 -14.18
CA SER A 579 -24.58 37.22 -15.14
C SER A 579 -26.09 36.91 -15.21
N ASP A 580 -26.90 37.89 -15.61
CA ASP A 580 -28.34 37.69 -15.80
C ASP A 580 -28.66 36.58 -16.82
N GLU A 581 -27.79 36.38 -17.81
CA GLU A 581 -27.91 35.31 -18.79
C GLU A 581 -27.69 33.93 -18.15
N ASN A 582 -26.61 33.78 -17.36
CA ASN A 582 -26.31 32.55 -16.65
C ASN A 582 -27.40 32.21 -15.61
N ALA A 583 -27.90 33.22 -14.89
CA ALA A 583 -29.01 33.05 -13.95
C ALA A 583 -30.28 32.53 -14.64
N LYS A 584 -30.59 33.04 -15.85
CA LYS A 584 -31.71 32.54 -16.66
C LYS A 584 -31.46 31.12 -17.16
N MET A 585 -30.26 30.80 -17.62
CA MET A 585 -29.90 29.45 -18.07
C MET A 585 -30.02 28.43 -16.93
N ARG A 586 -29.53 28.78 -15.73
CA ARG A 586 -29.65 27.97 -14.52
C ARG A 586 -31.11 27.77 -14.12
N ALA A 587 -31.92 28.82 -14.09
CA ALA A 587 -33.34 28.70 -13.79
C ALA A 587 -34.09 27.85 -14.82
N ALA A 588 -33.77 28.02 -16.12
CA ALA A 588 -34.34 27.22 -17.20
C ALA A 588 -33.96 25.73 -17.05
N PHE A 589 -32.69 25.44 -16.73
CA PHE A 589 -32.23 24.09 -16.44
C PHE A 589 -33.05 23.46 -15.31
N TRP A 590 -33.16 24.13 -14.16
CA TRP A 590 -33.88 23.59 -13.02
C TRP A 590 -35.38 23.44 -13.25
N SER A 591 -36.00 24.31 -14.06
CA SER A 591 -37.41 24.15 -14.48
C SER A 591 -37.67 22.88 -15.30
N SER A 592 -36.63 22.35 -15.96
CA SER A 592 -36.72 21.10 -16.74
C SER A 592 -36.55 19.83 -15.89
N VAL A 593 -36.07 19.97 -14.65
CA VAL A 593 -35.87 18.86 -13.71
C VAL A 593 -37.13 18.69 -12.85
N LYS A 594 -37.78 17.54 -12.98
CA LYS A 594 -39.01 17.14 -12.30
C LYS A 594 -38.67 16.13 -11.21
N PRO A 595 -39.13 16.34 -9.97
CA PRO A 595 -38.84 15.44 -8.87
C PRO A 595 -39.53 14.08 -9.07
N ALA A 596 -38.84 13.00 -8.68
CA ALA A 596 -39.38 11.64 -8.73
C ALA A 596 -38.88 10.80 -7.55
N HIS A 597 -39.62 9.73 -7.22
CA HIS A 597 -39.15 8.75 -6.24
C HIS A 597 -37.95 7.98 -6.81
N PHE A 598 -36.76 8.28 -6.31
CA PHE A 598 -35.52 7.69 -6.79
C PHE A 598 -35.06 6.50 -5.94
N GLY A 599 -34.53 5.47 -6.59
CA GLY A 599 -33.86 4.36 -5.95
C GLY A 599 -32.86 3.68 -6.88
N VAL A 600 -31.85 3.06 -6.29
CA VAL A 600 -30.79 2.34 -7.03
C VAL A 600 -30.84 0.86 -6.68
N LYS A 601 -30.61 0.02 -7.69
CA LYS A 601 -30.49 -1.44 -7.60
C LYS A 601 -29.22 -1.89 -8.30
N LEU A 602 -28.56 -2.89 -7.75
CA LEU A 602 -27.41 -3.54 -8.39
C LEU A 602 -27.92 -4.72 -9.23
N GLY A 603 -27.60 -4.70 -10.52
CA GLY A 603 -28.00 -5.67 -11.52
C GLY A 603 -26.92 -6.70 -11.84
N SER A 604 -27.35 -7.90 -12.19
CA SER A 604 -26.53 -9.00 -12.71
C SER A 604 -27.30 -9.74 -13.80
N LYS A 605 -26.61 -10.26 -14.81
CA LYS A 605 -27.23 -11.07 -15.89
C LYS A 605 -27.83 -12.38 -15.37
N SER A 606 -27.40 -12.85 -14.20
CA SER A 606 -27.89 -14.08 -13.57
C SER A 606 -28.17 -13.87 -12.09
N VAL A 607 -29.19 -14.55 -11.55
CA VAL A 607 -29.49 -14.56 -10.11
C VAL A 607 -28.33 -15.12 -9.30
N LEU A 608 -27.56 -16.07 -9.84
CA LEU A 608 -26.35 -16.60 -9.19
C LEU A 608 -25.26 -15.54 -9.07
N GLY A 609 -25.20 -14.59 -9.99
CA GLY A 609 -24.26 -13.46 -9.92
C GLY A 609 -24.58 -12.48 -8.79
N LEU A 610 -25.79 -12.53 -8.21
CA LEU A 610 -26.13 -11.75 -7.01
C LEU A 610 -25.67 -12.43 -5.71
N PHE A 611 -25.34 -13.73 -5.74
CA PHE A 611 -24.95 -14.47 -4.54
C PHE A 611 -23.74 -13.86 -3.80
N PRO A 612 -22.64 -13.47 -4.48
CA PRO A 612 -21.50 -12.82 -3.79
C PRO A 612 -21.89 -11.52 -3.08
N VAL A 613 -22.78 -10.72 -3.69
CA VAL A 613 -23.27 -9.45 -3.14
C VAL A 613 -24.12 -9.70 -1.89
N VAL A 614 -25.01 -10.69 -1.94
CA VAL A 614 -25.84 -11.08 -0.81
C VAL A 614 -24.98 -11.59 0.34
N MET A 615 -24.01 -12.47 0.06
CA MET A 615 -23.09 -13.00 1.07
C MET A 615 -22.25 -11.90 1.71
N LEU A 616 -21.72 -10.98 0.91
CA LEU A 616 -20.99 -9.80 1.39
C LEU A 616 -21.87 -8.97 2.33
N GLY A 617 -23.11 -8.68 1.94
CA GLY A 617 -24.08 -7.94 2.77
C GLY A 617 -24.38 -8.64 4.09
N ILE A 618 -24.52 -9.97 4.10
CA ILE A 618 -24.74 -10.78 5.31
C ILE A 618 -23.51 -10.71 6.23
N PHE A 619 -22.30 -10.94 5.69
CA PHE A 619 -21.08 -10.89 6.50
C PHE A 619 -20.87 -9.51 7.13
N ILE A 620 -21.01 -8.43 6.34
CA ILE A 620 -20.90 -7.08 6.88
C ILE A 620 -22.01 -6.82 7.91
N GLY A 621 -23.26 -7.18 7.62
CA GLY A 621 -24.40 -6.96 8.51
C GLY A 621 -24.27 -7.63 9.88
N LEU A 622 -23.77 -8.88 9.90
CA LEU A 622 -23.60 -9.67 11.12
C LEU A 622 -22.35 -9.28 11.90
N LEU A 623 -21.21 -9.10 11.21
CA LEU A 623 -19.91 -8.96 11.87
C LEU A 623 -19.51 -7.51 12.17
N SER A 624 -20.06 -6.53 11.45
CA SER A 624 -19.65 -5.11 11.63
C SER A 624 -20.07 -4.48 12.97
N LYS A 625 -21.07 -5.04 13.66
CA LYS A 625 -21.57 -4.47 14.92
C LYS A 625 -20.60 -4.66 16.10
N ASN A 626 -19.89 -5.79 16.13
CA ASN A 626 -19.00 -6.14 17.24
C ASN A 626 -17.54 -5.87 16.89
N ALA A 627 -16.70 -5.53 17.88
CA ALA A 627 -15.30 -5.18 17.65
C ALA A 627 -14.48 -6.33 17.03
N LEU A 628 -14.65 -7.56 17.53
CA LEU A 628 -14.00 -8.75 16.98
C LEU A 628 -14.44 -9.03 15.53
N GLY A 629 -15.73 -8.92 15.24
CA GLY A 629 -16.26 -9.13 13.89
C GLY A 629 -15.76 -8.08 12.90
N ARG A 630 -15.70 -6.81 13.29
CA ARG A 630 -15.06 -5.75 12.48
C ARG A 630 -13.59 -6.06 12.22
N TRP A 631 -12.85 -6.46 13.25
CA TRP A 631 -11.46 -6.81 13.10
C TRP A 631 -11.27 -7.96 12.10
N LEU A 632 -12.12 -9.00 12.16
CA LEU A 632 -12.11 -10.11 11.19
C LEU A 632 -12.36 -9.64 9.75
N LEU A 633 -13.42 -8.85 9.54
CA LEU A 633 -13.76 -8.29 8.22
C LEU A 633 -12.58 -7.50 7.63
N LEU A 634 -11.98 -6.61 8.42
CA LEU A 634 -10.88 -5.73 7.97
C LEU A 634 -9.54 -6.46 7.83
N LYS A 635 -9.30 -7.50 8.63
CA LYS A 635 -8.07 -8.31 8.55
C LYS A 635 -8.07 -9.20 7.30
N PHE A 636 -9.22 -9.80 6.97
CA PHE A 636 -9.39 -10.77 5.89
C PHE A 636 -10.44 -10.35 4.83
N PRO A 637 -10.28 -9.18 4.18
CA PRO A 637 -11.28 -8.63 3.27
C PRO A 637 -11.57 -9.58 2.10
N SER A 638 -10.54 -10.15 1.47
CA SER A 638 -10.70 -11.07 0.34
C SER A 638 -11.49 -12.34 0.69
N PHE A 639 -11.40 -12.82 1.94
CA PHE A 639 -12.16 -13.99 2.37
C PHE A 639 -13.64 -13.64 2.52
N PHE A 640 -13.94 -12.59 3.29
CA PHE A 640 -15.32 -12.16 3.57
C PHE A 640 -16.00 -11.48 2.40
N SER A 641 -15.25 -11.04 1.39
CA SER A 641 -15.81 -10.55 0.13
C SER A 641 -15.83 -11.59 -0.99
N LEU A 642 -15.43 -12.84 -0.73
CA LEU A 642 -15.25 -13.85 -1.78
C LEU A 642 -14.44 -13.30 -2.95
N GLY A 643 -13.32 -12.64 -2.66
CA GLY A 643 -12.37 -12.03 -3.59
C GLY A 643 -12.87 -10.82 -4.40
N TRP A 644 -14.06 -10.27 -4.12
CA TRP A 644 -14.51 -8.99 -4.70
C TRP A 644 -13.68 -7.79 -4.27
N PHE A 645 -12.99 -7.85 -3.13
CA PHE A 645 -12.15 -6.75 -2.65
C PHE A 645 -10.75 -7.27 -2.27
N ARG A 646 -9.71 -6.52 -2.66
CA ARG A 646 -8.31 -6.84 -2.35
C ARG A 646 -7.57 -5.62 -1.80
N LYS A 647 -6.59 -5.85 -0.91
CA LYS A 647 -5.76 -4.78 -0.33
C LYS A 647 -4.93 -4.04 -1.37
N LYS A 648 -4.41 -4.74 -2.38
CA LYS A 648 -3.70 -4.13 -3.52
C LYS A 648 -4.64 -3.50 -4.56
N GLY A 649 -5.96 -3.69 -4.44
CA GLY A 649 -6.93 -3.30 -5.46
C GLY A 649 -6.97 -4.25 -6.68
N PRO A 650 -7.66 -3.84 -7.75
CA PRO A 650 -7.64 -4.51 -9.05
C PRO A 650 -6.27 -4.40 -9.75
N SER A 651 -5.97 -5.32 -10.66
CA SER A 651 -4.85 -5.17 -11.60
C SER A 651 -5.21 -4.25 -12.75
N GLU A 652 -4.23 -3.72 -13.48
CA GLU A 652 -4.46 -2.86 -14.65
C GLU A 652 -5.36 -3.54 -15.70
N ASP A 653 -5.13 -4.84 -15.92
CA ASP A 653 -5.95 -5.70 -16.77
C ASP A 653 -7.42 -5.83 -16.33
N GLU A 654 -7.66 -5.98 -15.02
CA GLU A 654 -9.01 -6.03 -14.45
C GLU A 654 -9.71 -4.66 -14.56
N VAL A 655 -8.95 -3.56 -14.47
CA VAL A 655 -9.47 -2.21 -14.69
C VAL A 655 -9.81 -1.99 -16.17
N ALA A 656 -8.90 -2.34 -17.09
CA ALA A 656 -9.07 -2.10 -18.52
C ALA A 656 -10.22 -2.92 -19.14
N SER A 657 -10.53 -4.09 -18.56
CA SER A 657 -11.64 -4.96 -18.99
C SER A 657 -13.01 -4.53 -18.45
N ALA A 658 -13.05 -3.72 -17.39
CA ALA A 658 -14.29 -3.41 -16.69
C ALA A 658 -14.99 -2.15 -17.23
N THR A 659 -16.31 -2.20 -17.25
CA THR A 659 -17.21 -1.11 -17.66
C THR A 659 -18.46 -1.12 -16.77
N PHE A 660 -19.20 -0.01 -16.75
CA PHE A 660 -20.50 0.03 -16.10
C PHE A 660 -21.60 0.47 -17.06
N LYS A 661 -22.82 0.04 -16.76
CA LYS A 661 -24.06 0.51 -17.37
C LYS A 661 -25.09 0.75 -16.28
N MET A 662 -25.68 1.93 -16.28
CA MET A 662 -26.72 2.34 -15.34
C MET A 662 -27.96 2.74 -16.12
N TRP A 663 -29.01 1.91 -16.09
CA TRP A 663 -30.28 2.19 -16.75
C TRP A 663 -31.23 2.89 -15.79
N PHE A 664 -31.83 3.99 -16.22
CA PHE A 664 -32.85 4.71 -15.48
C PHE A 664 -34.19 4.40 -16.09
N ILE A 665 -35.00 3.62 -15.37
CA ILE A 665 -36.37 3.30 -15.75
C ILE A 665 -37.30 4.22 -14.97
N GLY A 666 -37.87 5.20 -15.66
CA GLY A 666 -38.82 6.15 -15.12
C GLY A 666 -40.24 5.74 -15.48
N GLN A 667 -41.11 5.66 -14.47
CA GLN A 667 -42.55 5.47 -14.65
C GLN A 667 -43.28 6.69 -14.12
N GLY A 668 -44.24 7.18 -14.89
CA GLY A 668 -44.97 8.41 -14.62
C GLY A 668 -46.26 8.51 -15.41
N PHE A 669 -46.76 9.73 -15.54
CA PHE A 669 -48.03 10.04 -16.18
C PHE A 669 -47.82 10.78 -17.49
N SER A 670 -48.63 10.47 -18.49
CA SER A 670 -48.67 11.16 -19.78
C SER A 670 -49.10 12.61 -19.63
N ASP A 671 -49.95 12.89 -18.63
CA ASP A 671 -50.44 14.21 -18.24
C ASP A 671 -50.45 14.36 -16.71
N SER A 672 -49.93 15.49 -16.21
CA SER A 672 -49.94 15.86 -14.78
C SER A 672 -51.33 15.81 -14.12
N SER A 673 -52.41 16.06 -14.85
CA SER A 673 -53.80 16.00 -14.36
C SER A 673 -54.23 14.58 -13.97
N LEU A 674 -53.68 13.55 -14.63
CA LEU A 674 -53.93 12.15 -14.30
C LEU A 674 -53.33 11.76 -12.96
N ALA A 675 -52.20 12.38 -12.59
CA ALA A 675 -51.53 12.13 -11.32
C ALA A 675 -52.33 12.65 -10.12
N SER A 676 -53.16 13.69 -10.31
CA SER A 676 -54.06 14.25 -9.30
C SER A 676 -55.29 13.38 -9.05
N GLN A 677 -55.63 12.49 -10.00
CA GLN A 677 -56.68 11.47 -9.85
C GLN A 677 -56.08 10.25 -9.15
N GLY A 678 -55.93 10.31 -7.82
CA GLY A 678 -55.08 9.42 -6.99
C GLY A 678 -55.24 7.88 -7.09
N ASN A 679 -56.11 7.35 -7.96
CA ASN A 679 -56.29 5.91 -8.22
C ASN A 679 -55.70 5.42 -9.56
N LYS A 680 -55.12 6.28 -10.41
CA LYS A 680 -54.51 5.84 -11.67
C LYS A 680 -53.06 5.41 -11.49
N LYS A 681 -52.71 4.27 -12.08
CA LYS A 681 -51.32 3.81 -12.20
C LYS A 681 -50.57 4.65 -13.22
N PRO A 682 -49.23 4.75 -13.11
CA PRO A 682 -48.39 5.32 -14.15
C PRO A 682 -48.68 4.69 -15.52
N ASP A 683 -48.87 5.50 -16.56
CA ASP A 683 -49.23 5.09 -17.92
C ASP A 683 -48.09 5.36 -18.93
N THR A 684 -46.98 5.92 -18.48
CA THR A 684 -45.84 6.29 -19.33
C THR A 684 -44.56 5.76 -18.72
N GLU A 685 -43.71 5.17 -19.56
CA GLU A 685 -42.38 4.70 -19.21
C GLU A 685 -41.33 5.37 -20.10
N ILE A 686 -40.27 5.90 -19.49
CA ILE A 686 -39.08 6.40 -20.19
C ILE A 686 -37.89 5.59 -19.69
N ILE A 687 -37.00 5.23 -20.60
CA ILE A 687 -35.74 4.55 -20.29
C ILE A 687 -34.59 5.36 -20.86
N THR A 688 -33.66 5.72 -20.00
CA THR A 688 -32.35 6.28 -20.38
C THR A 688 -31.23 5.43 -19.81
N ARG A 689 -30.01 5.64 -20.29
CA ARG A 689 -28.84 4.88 -19.85
C ARG A 689 -27.64 5.80 -19.71
N VAL A 690 -26.87 5.59 -18.64
CA VAL A 690 -25.52 6.16 -18.49
C VAL A 690 -24.53 4.99 -18.54
N MET A 691 -23.46 5.11 -19.31
CA MET A 691 -22.43 4.07 -19.37
C MET A 691 -21.03 4.66 -19.51
N GLY A 692 -20.03 3.91 -19.08
CA GLY A 692 -18.65 4.37 -19.12
C GLY A 692 -17.66 3.26 -18.73
N PRO A 693 -16.37 3.62 -18.62
CA PRO A 693 -15.30 2.70 -18.25
C PRO A 693 -15.38 2.30 -16.78
N GLU A 694 -14.42 1.53 -16.28
CA GLU A 694 -14.38 1.07 -14.87
C GLU A 694 -14.66 2.20 -13.85
N ILE A 695 -15.40 1.87 -12.79
CA ILE A 695 -16.04 2.83 -11.89
C ILE A 695 -15.06 3.56 -10.95
N GLY A 696 -14.01 2.89 -10.47
CA GLY A 696 -13.14 3.37 -9.40
C GLY A 696 -11.89 4.11 -9.88
N TYR A 697 -11.20 3.59 -10.88
CA TYR A 697 -9.88 4.05 -11.33
C TYR A 697 -9.92 4.84 -12.65
N LEU A 698 -11.02 4.76 -13.40
CA LEU A 698 -11.22 5.54 -14.63
C LEU A 698 -12.33 6.58 -14.44
N THR A 699 -13.55 6.13 -14.20
CA THR A 699 -14.73 7.01 -14.12
C THR A 699 -14.66 7.99 -12.95
N THR A 700 -14.29 7.53 -11.75
CA THR A 700 -14.19 8.42 -10.57
C THR A 700 -13.15 9.54 -10.75
N PRO A 701 -11.91 9.28 -11.21
CA PRO A 701 -10.96 10.35 -11.53
C PRO A 701 -11.44 11.30 -12.63
N ILE A 702 -12.06 10.78 -13.70
CA ILE A 702 -12.65 11.62 -14.76
C ILE A 702 -13.65 12.61 -14.15
N ILE A 703 -14.59 12.11 -13.34
CA ILE A 703 -15.62 12.92 -12.69
C ILE A 703 -14.99 13.98 -11.78
N LEU A 704 -14.10 13.57 -10.88
CA LEU A 704 -13.49 14.46 -9.90
C LEU A 704 -12.73 15.61 -10.59
N LEU A 705 -11.97 15.28 -11.64
CA LEU A 705 -11.23 16.28 -12.40
C LEU A 705 -12.16 17.23 -13.16
N GLN A 706 -13.23 16.75 -13.80
CA GLN A 706 -14.18 17.64 -14.48
C GLN A 706 -14.91 18.57 -13.51
N CYS A 707 -15.27 18.08 -12.31
CA CYS A 707 -15.82 18.92 -11.25
C CYS A 707 -14.83 19.98 -10.79
N ALA A 708 -13.55 19.61 -10.58
CA ALA A 708 -12.50 20.53 -10.16
C ALA A 708 -12.24 21.62 -11.22
N LEU A 709 -12.20 21.26 -12.50
CA LEU A 709 -12.02 22.21 -13.60
C LEU A 709 -13.17 23.21 -13.68
N LEU A 710 -14.41 22.78 -13.43
CA LEU A 710 -15.56 23.66 -13.33
C LEU A 710 -15.44 24.66 -12.19
N VAL A 711 -15.04 24.20 -11.00
CA VAL A 711 -14.78 25.09 -9.86
C VAL A 711 -13.62 26.07 -10.14
N LEU A 712 -12.62 25.66 -10.91
CA LEU A 712 -11.50 26.52 -11.28
C LEU A 712 -11.86 27.54 -12.38
N LYS A 713 -12.61 27.12 -13.39
CA LYS A 713 -12.94 27.95 -14.56
C LYS A 713 -14.12 28.88 -14.28
N ASP A 714 -15.12 28.42 -13.54
CA ASP A 714 -16.45 29.00 -13.51
C ASP A 714 -16.92 29.38 -12.09
N ARG A 715 -15.95 29.65 -11.20
CA ARG A 715 -16.20 29.88 -9.76
C ARG A 715 -17.21 30.99 -9.47
N ASP A 716 -17.23 32.03 -10.29
CA ASP A 716 -18.13 33.18 -10.16
C ASP A 716 -19.60 32.80 -10.41
N ASN A 717 -19.87 31.78 -11.23
CA ASN A 717 -21.20 31.26 -11.50
C ASN A 717 -21.62 30.16 -10.50
N LEU A 718 -20.75 29.79 -9.56
CA LEU A 718 -21.01 28.81 -8.51
C LEU A 718 -21.29 29.49 -7.16
N PRO A 719 -21.93 28.80 -6.20
CA PRO A 719 -22.30 29.38 -4.91
C PRO A 719 -21.09 29.96 -4.16
N LYS A 720 -21.31 31.08 -3.45
CA LYS A 720 -20.26 31.76 -2.66
C LYS A 720 -19.49 30.83 -1.74
N GLY A 721 -20.20 29.96 -1.05
CA GLY A 721 -19.64 28.90 -0.24
C GLY A 721 -20.76 28.05 0.33
N GLY A 722 -20.41 27.08 1.16
CA GLY A 722 -21.36 26.15 1.74
C GLY A 722 -21.00 24.70 1.42
N VAL A 723 -21.70 23.79 2.10
CA VAL A 723 -21.52 22.35 1.91
C VAL A 723 -22.70 21.80 1.12
N PHE A 724 -22.43 21.26 -0.07
CA PHE A 724 -23.45 20.83 -1.03
C PHE A 724 -23.16 19.47 -1.64
N THR A 725 -24.17 18.92 -2.31
CA THR A 725 -24.06 17.74 -3.16
C THR A 725 -23.61 18.13 -4.57
N PRO A 726 -23.00 17.21 -5.34
CA PRO A 726 -22.49 17.53 -6.67
C PRO A 726 -23.61 17.91 -7.64
N GLY A 727 -24.76 17.24 -7.57
CA GLY A 727 -25.90 17.53 -8.45
C GLY A 727 -26.42 18.97 -8.32
N ILE A 728 -26.58 19.51 -7.11
CA ILE A 728 -27.12 20.88 -6.97
C ILE A 728 -26.13 21.95 -7.45
N VAL A 729 -24.83 21.67 -7.41
CA VAL A 729 -23.76 22.60 -7.82
C VAL A 729 -23.50 22.50 -9.32
N PHE A 730 -23.30 21.29 -9.84
CA PHE A 730 -22.84 21.06 -11.22
C PHE A 730 -23.94 20.65 -12.19
N GLY A 731 -25.16 20.38 -11.73
CA GLY A 731 -26.30 20.09 -12.59
C GLY A 731 -26.48 21.09 -13.74
N PRO A 732 -26.54 22.42 -13.48
CA PRO A 732 -26.80 23.42 -14.52
C PRO A 732 -25.57 23.77 -15.38
N THR A 733 -24.42 23.14 -15.18
CA THR A 733 -23.17 23.46 -15.90
C THR A 733 -22.96 22.55 -17.11
N ASP A 734 -21.84 22.71 -17.83
CA ASP A 734 -21.42 21.85 -18.94
C ASP A 734 -20.86 20.48 -18.51
N LEU A 735 -21.04 20.07 -17.23
CA LEU A 735 -20.49 18.82 -16.70
C LEU A 735 -20.93 17.59 -17.51
N GLU A 736 -22.22 17.49 -17.87
CA GLU A 736 -22.74 16.37 -18.66
C GLU A 736 -21.98 16.22 -20.00
N THR A 737 -21.78 17.32 -20.72
CA THR A 737 -21.05 17.34 -22.00
C THR A 737 -19.58 16.98 -21.80
N ARG A 738 -18.94 17.51 -20.76
CA ARG A 738 -17.55 17.14 -20.41
C ARG A 738 -17.40 15.66 -20.11
N LEU A 739 -18.35 15.06 -19.42
CA LEU A 739 -18.34 13.62 -19.12
C LEU A 739 -18.49 12.80 -20.42
N GLN A 740 -19.35 13.22 -21.36
CA GLN A 740 -19.48 12.61 -22.68
C GLN A 740 -18.18 12.66 -23.49
N GLU A 741 -17.53 13.82 -23.53
CA GLU A 741 -16.23 13.99 -24.20
C GLU A 741 -15.12 13.12 -23.60
N ASN A 742 -15.26 12.70 -22.34
CA ASN A 742 -14.33 11.85 -21.62
C ASN A 742 -14.81 10.39 -21.45
N GLY A 743 -15.74 9.95 -22.30
CA GLY A 743 -16.09 8.52 -22.42
C GLY A 743 -17.21 8.03 -21.48
N ILE A 744 -17.99 8.94 -20.88
CA ILE A 744 -19.21 8.60 -20.13
C ILE A 744 -20.43 9.05 -20.94
N SER A 745 -21.12 8.10 -21.59
CA SER A 745 -22.24 8.43 -22.48
C SER A 745 -23.58 8.49 -21.74
N PHE A 746 -24.49 9.29 -22.28
CA PHE A 746 -25.86 9.46 -21.82
C PHE A 746 -26.79 9.19 -23.00
N ASP A 747 -27.51 8.07 -22.94
CA ASP A 747 -28.30 7.58 -24.07
C ASP A 747 -29.80 7.63 -23.72
N PHE A 748 -30.60 8.16 -24.64
CA PHE A 748 -32.05 7.93 -24.63
C PHE A 748 -32.33 6.57 -25.28
N ILE A 749 -33.06 5.69 -24.57
CA ILE A 749 -33.32 4.33 -25.04
C ILE A 749 -34.73 4.21 -25.61
N SER A 750 -35.75 4.60 -24.84
CA SER A 750 -37.14 4.53 -25.31
C SER A 750 -38.10 5.36 -24.47
N LYS A 751 -39.24 5.72 -25.06
CA LYS A 751 -40.44 6.21 -24.38
C LYS A 751 -41.62 5.35 -24.83
N LYS A 752 -42.39 4.81 -23.89
CA LYS A 752 -43.50 3.89 -24.16
C LYS A 752 -44.74 4.29 -23.36
N THR A 753 -45.90 4.08 -23.95
CA THR A 753 -47.18 4.11 -23.24
C THR A 753 -47.43 2.73 -22.63
N LEU A 754 -47.66 2.67 -21.33
CA LEU A 754 -48.03 1.47 -20.61
C LEU A 754 -49.53 1.22 -20.79
N SER A 755 -49.92 0.00 -21.13
CA SER A 755 -51.32 -0.42 -21.09
C SER A 755 -51.81 -0.46 -19.65
N ALA A 756 -52.97 0.14 -19.38
CA ALA A 756 -53.59 0.25 -18.05
C ALA A 756 -53.77 -1.10 -17.32
#